data_AF-A0A955AMG9-F1
#
_entry.id   AF-A0A955AMG9-F1
#
_cell.length_a   1.000
_cell.length_b   1.000
_cell.length_c   1.000
_cell.angle_alpha   90.00
_cell.angle_beta   90.00
_cell.angle_gamma   90.00
#
_symmetry.space_group_name_H-M   'P 1'
#
loop_
_entity.id
_entity.type
_entity.pdbx_description
1 polymer ?
#
loop_
_entity_poly.entity_id
_entity_poly.type
_entity_poly.pdbx_seq_one_letter_code
_entity_poly.pdbx_strand_id
1 'polypeptide(L)'
;MSQASGVIAGNYIGTDIFAAIAMPNGFEGISYWNSSGPMLIGTNSDGVADSQDRNVIVGFHSIAIAASGAVVTGNYLGTNSTGSAAIGNGSIVLGGHDNRVGTNGDGQFDGMEMNLISSGMLLVDTYNNVVAGNHIGTDITGSYTLYPGPASDPGIGIYGNSHHNRIGTNGDGVSDEAERNIIAGATYGIFGGGNNNQITGNNIGVNAHGEPLGNSRDGIRFSEGAHQNQVGGNGALANLIAFNRENGISITSGSPGTDGHAIRGNSIFSNGQLGIDLSKDGVTPNDFGDSDAGPNNLQNYPVLTSTIGGSTTQVAGTLNSLPNTSFLIDFYANTVVDPSGYGEGERWLGVTMVTTDANGDAAFSVTLAAATSPGEYITSTATRLEDDDADPATPLLETDTSEFSAALLVPANQPPVISAQAFALDENQLVVGTVFASDDDLPDDIVSFALTGNGPDDARFELSTSGELSFLAATDFENPTDTGGTPGDNVYLVEVRVTDAAGAVAINTMTVTVNNVTATISGTVFVDANQNGLFDGGAESAIDGVLIELLDEFGLTLDSDTTAMGGVYAFEVDDEFATYRIRETQPTGVADGQAVVGDANGNNLTGEAVDGFVLSSNEMQLTLTGIAASDYDFTEYGQAIQSGDTATIGFWQNKNGQALIELGGAQLVSWMNINFSNIFGSTFSDGAGGDDAAEVARLYKDEFFRKKLQGSSKVDAQFMALALSTFFTSSNLSGGNTAAVYGFNVTETGIGTKVVNVGASGAAFNLPDHSDATIMSLLLATNNLTGADTDSDASEDYSHVYDLDGDGILDDYEKSLREMANFLYSLINESGDI
;
A
#
# COMPACT_ATOMS: atom_id res chain seq x y z
N MET A 1 50.97 -1.53 48.83
CA MET A 1 52.12 -0.59 48.78
C MET A 1 53.26 -1.05 49.68
N SER A 2 54.50 -1.13 49.19
CA SER A 2 55.72 -1.09 50.04
C SER A 2 56.63 -0.02 49.40
N GLN A 3 56.90 1.16 49.95
CA GLN A 3 56.87 1.67 51.31
C GLN A 3 56.47 3.16 51.23
N ALA A 4 55.39 3.58 51.89
CA ALA A 4 55.19 5.01 52.13
C ALA A 4 56.35 5.52 53.02
N SER A 5 56.88 6.70 52.73
CA SER A 5 57.97 7.31 53.50
C SER A 5 57.49 7.86 54.85
N GLY A 6 56.18 8.06 55.01
CA GLY A 6 55.51 8.43 56.26
C GLY A 6 54.01 8.11 56.21
N VAL A 7 53.41 7.90 57.38
CA VAL A 7 51.96 7.63 57.56
C VAL A 7 51.42 8.54 58.66
N ILE A 8 50.28 9.20 58.40
CA ILE A 8 49.48 9.93 59.39
C ILE A 8 48.10 9.29 59.43
N ALA A 9 47.77 8.56 60.49
CA ALA A 9 46.52 7.81 60.63
C ALA A 9 45.99 7.84 62.07
N GLY A 10 44.66 7.83 62.24
CA GLY A 10 43.96 7.71 63.52
C GLY A 10 43.98 8.97 64.40
N ASN A 11 44.23 10.15 63.83
CA ASN A 11 44.42 11.39 64.60
C ASN A 11 43.19 12.27 64.66
N TYR A 12 43.05 13.00 65.78
CA TYR A 12 42.05 14.07 65.98
C TYR A 12 42.82 15.39 65.98
N ILE A 13 42.69 16.20 64.93
CA ILE A 13 43.51 17.40 64.72
C ILE A 13 42.60 18.63 64.64
N GLY A 14 42.88 19.66 65.44
CA GLY A 14 42.09 20.89 65.48
C GLY A 14 40.68 20.74 66.04
N THR A 15 40.42 19.65 66.78
CA THR A 15 39.15 19.36 67.44
C THR A 15 39.37 18.84 68.86
N ASP A 16 38.30 18.68 69.64
CA ASP A 16 38.36 18.08 70.97
C ASP A 16 38.54 16.55 70.90
N ILE A 17 38.72 15.90 72.06
CA ILE A 17 39.01 14.46 72.12
C ILE A 17 37.89 13.55 71.60
N PHE A 18 36.70 14.12 71.34
CA PHE A 18 35.53 13.41 70.82
C PHE A 18 35.24 13.76 69.35
N ALA A 19 36.02 14.65 68.74
CA ALA A 19 35.66 15.33 67.49
C ALA A 19 34.20 15.80 67.45
N ALA A 20 33.75 16.46 68.50
CA ALA A 20 32.41 17.02 68.60
C ALA A 20 32.41 18.54 68.37
N ILE A 21 33.54 19.21 68.62
CA ILE A 21 33.64 20.67 68.57
C ILE A 21 34.96 21.08 67.92
N ALA A 22 34.92 22.08 67.03
CA ALA A 22 36.14 22.71 66.51
C ALA A 22 36.92 23.41 67.62
N MET A 23 38.23 23.16 67.67
CA MET A 23 39.16 23.89 68.52
C MET A 23 39.89 24.94 67.65
N PRO A 24 40.37 26.06 68.23
CA PRO A 24 41.05 27.08 67.44
C PRO A 24 42.30 26.53 66.74
N ASN A 25 42.22 26.36 65.42
CA ASN A 25 43.35 26.12 64.54
C ASN A 25 43.31 27.15 63.40
N GLY A 26 44.30 28.05 63.36
CA GLY A 26 44.29 29.23 62.46
C GLY A 26 44.93 29.01 61.08
N PHE A 27 45.49 27.83 60.82
CA PHE A 27 46.23 27.50 59.59
C PHE A 27 45.89 26.05 59.15
N GLU A 28 46.82 25.32 58.53
CA GLU A 28 46.67 23.94 58.11
C GLU A 28 46.60 22.96 59.30
N GLY A 29 45.75 21.92 59.21
CA GLY A 29 45.81 20.76 60.11
C GLY A 29 47.04 19.89 59.82
N ILE A 30 47.19 19.47 58.57
CA ILE A 30 48.37 18.76 58.05
C ILE A 30 48.94 19.56 56.88
N SER A 31 50.25 19.75 56.86
CA SER A 31 50.95 20.50 55.81
C SER A 31 52.17 19.73 55.30
N TYR A 32 52.23 19.51 53.99
CA TYR A 32 53.24 18.68 53.35
C TYR A 32 53.87 19.36 52.13
N TRP A 33 55.08 19.91 52.31
CA TRP A 33 55.70 20.81 51.32
C TRP A 33 56.83 20.20 50.51
N ASN A 34 57.73 19.43 51.14
CA ASN A 34 58.94 18.89 50.49
C ASN A 34 59.20 17.47 51.00
N SER A 35 59.53 16.53 50.11
CA SER A 35 59.77 15.14 50.51
C SER A 35 60.71 14.37 49.59
N SER A 36 61.31 13.32 50.14
CA SER A 36 62.07 12.27 49.44
C SER A 36 61.23 11.04 49.05
N GLY A 37 59.92 11.02 49.31
CA GLY A 37 59.03 9.92 48.90
C GLY A 37 57.55 10.09 49.32
N PRO A 38 56.65 9.18 48.95
CA PRO A 38 55.20 9.34 49.09
C PRO A 38 54.74 9.28 50.56
N MET A 39 53.71 10.06 50.92
CA MET A 39 53.08 10.04 52.25
C MET A 39 51.65 9.52 52.17
N LEU A 40 51.27 8.66 53.12
CA LEU A 40 49.91 8.22 53.33
C LEU A 40 49.25 9.05 54.46
N ILE A 41 48.09 9.64 54.17
CA ILE A 41 47.24 10.32 55.15
C ILE A 41 45.90 9.59 55.21
N GLY A 42 45.67 8.89 56.32
CA GLY A 42 44.47 8.10 56.61
C GLY A 42 44.71 6.61 56.41
N THR A 43 43.69 5.89 55.90
CA THR A 43 43.70 4.42 55.84
C THR A 43 44.71 3.85 54.84
N ASN A 44 45.26 2.68 55.11
CA ASN A 44 46.07 1.94 54.12
C ASN A 44 45.25 0.95 53.29
N SER A 45 43.96 0.77 53.64
CA SER A 45 42.98 -0.08 52.95
C SER A 45 43.39 -1.55 52.90
N ASP A 46 44.08 -2.03 53.93
CA ASP A 46 44.53 -3.43 53.98
C ASP A 46 43.48 -4.38 54.58
N GLY A 47 42.30 -3.85 54.93
CA GLY A 47 41.19 -4.58 55.53
C GLY A 47 41.33 -4.78 57.04
N VAL A 48 42.40 -4.26 57.65
CA VAL A 48 42.69 -4.37 59.07
C VAL A 48 42.60 -3.01 59.72
N ALA A 49 41.52 -2.79 60.46
CA ALA A 49 41.31 -1.58 61.26
C ALA A 49 41.26 -0.26 60.46
N ASP A 50 40.93 -0.29 59.17
CA ASP A 50 40.82 0.89 58.30
C ASP A 50 40.01 2.05 58.91
N SER A 51 38.89 1.73 59.59
CA SER A 51 38.07 2.74 60.30
C SER A 51 38.78 3.43 61.47
N GLN A 52 39.79 2.79 62.06
CA GLN A 52 40.62 3.34 63.15
C GLN A 52 41.76 4.19 62.60
N ASP A 53 42.18 3.97 61.35
CA ASP A 53 43.21 4.78 60.67
C ASP A 53 42.69 6.13 60.19
N ARG A 54 41.37 6.34 60.22
CA ARG A 54 40.73 7.61 59.87
C ARG A 54 41.25 8.76 60.72
N ASN A 55 41.73 9.80 60.07
CA ASN A 55 41.93 11.09 60.73
C ASN A 55 40.64 11.91 60.71
N VAL A 56 40.35 12.60 61.82
CA VAL A 56 39.31 13.62 61.91
C VAL A 56 39.99 14.98 62.10
N ILE A 57 39.89 15.84 61.10
CA ILE A 57 40.70 17.06 61.01
C ILE A 57 39.78 18.26 60.85
N VAL A 58 39.96 19.28 61.67
CA VAL A 58 39.25 20.55 61.59
C VAL A 58 40.26 21.69 61.56
N GLY A 59 40.11 22.65 60.65
CA GLY A 59 41.04 23.76 60.49
C GLY A 59 40.67 24.68 59.34
N PHE A 60 41.39 25.78 59.13
CA PHE A 60 41.12 26.68 57.99
C PHE A 60 41.35 25.95 56.66
N HIS A 61 42.53 25.34 56.50
CA HIS A 61 42.76 24.22 55.57
C HIS A 61 42.95 22.96 56.41
N SER A 62 42.29 21.85 56.08
CA SER A 62 42.52 20.61 56.84
C SER A 62 43.80 19.92 56.38
N ILE A 63 44.04 19.86 55.07
CA ILE A 63 45.24 19.25 54.49
C ILE A 63 45.76 20.15 53.37
N ALA A 64 47.06 20.47 53.38
CA ALA A 64 47.74 21.13 52.27
C ALA A 64 48.95 20.30 51.80
N ILE A 65 48.99 19.98 50.50
CA ILE A 65 49.98 19.11 49.87
C ILE A 65 50.61 19.86 48.69
N ALA A 66 51.84 20.33 48.85
CA ALA A 66 52.65 20.87 47.75
C ALA A 66 53.67 19.86 47.19
N ALA A 67 53.89 18.74 47.88
CA ALA A 67 54.72 17.64 47.38
C ALA A 67 53.92 16.65 46.51
N SER A 68 54.64 15.77 45.80
CA SER A 68 54.07 14.82 44.83
C SER A 68 53.95 13.41 45.39
N GLY A 69 53.03 12.61 44.84
CA GLY A 69 52.86 11.19 45.19
C GLY A 69 52.20 10.91 46.54
N ALA A 70 51.58 11.91 47.17
CA ALA A 70 50.80 11.72 48.40
C ALA A 70 49.50 10.94 48.14
N VAL A 71 49.08 10.16 49.12
CA VAL A 71 47.80 9.44 49.12
C VAL A 71 47.00 9.91 50.33
N VAL A 72 45.82 10.49 50.08
CA VAL A 72 44.90 10.99 51.10
C VAL A 72 43.62 10.17 51.00
N THR A 73 43.30 9.38 52.01
CA THR A 73 42.22 8.39 51.91
C THR A 73 41.57 8.11 53.27
N GLY A 74 40.25 7.93 53.29
CA GLY A 74 39.49 7.55 54.48
C GLY A 74 39.38 8.61 55.58
N ASN A 75 39.68 9.90 55.29
CA ASN A 75 39.71 10.98 56.27
C ASN A 75 38.38 11.74 56.37
N TYR A 76 38.08 12.28 57.56
CA TYR A 76 36.94 13.17 57.82
C TYR A 76 37.43 14.59 58.08
N LEU A 77 37.08 15.54 57.21
CA LEU A 77 37.59 16.90 57.21
C LEU A 77 36.45 17.90 57.49
N GLY A 78 36.58 18.64 58.59
CA GLY A 78 35.61 19.64 59.08
C GLY A 78 34.31 19.05 59.61
N THR A 79 34.21 17.73 59.75
CA THR A 79 33.05 17.02 60.29
C THR A 79 33.30 16.44 61.67
N ASN A 80 32.23 16.04 62.36
CA ASN A 80 32.35 15.29 63.61
C ASN A 80 32.87 13.85 63.36
N SER A 81 33.22 13.12 64.43
CA SER A 81 33.74 11.75 64.30
C SER A 81 32.81 10.77 63.58
N THR A 82 31.50 11.06 63.53
CA THR A 82 30.50 10.24 62.84
C THR A 82 30.25 10.67 61.39
N GLY A 83 30.83 11.79 60.95
CA GLY A 83 30.62 12.36 59.61
C GLY A 83 29.19 12.86 59.36
N SER A 84 28.39 13.04 60.41
CA SER A 84 26.96 13.37 60.30
C SER A 84 26.68 14.87 60.39
N ALA A 85 27.67 15.68 60.78
CA ALA A 85 27.54 17.12 60.93
C ALA A 85 28.88 17.80 60.69
N ALA A 86 28.86 18.98 60.05
CA ALA A 86 30.02 19.88 60.04
C ALA A 86 30.20 20.51 61.43
N ILE A 87 31.45 20.56 61.90
CA ILE A 87 31.84 21.21 63.15
C ILE A 87 32.82 22.37 62.92
N GLY A 88 33.36 22.50 61.72
CA GLY A 88 34.23 23.60 61.28
C GLY A 88 34.59 23.45 59.81
N ASN A 89 35.60 24.16 59.35
CA ASN A 89 36.05 24.08 57.96
C ASN A 89 36.88 22.81 57.73
N GLY A 90 36.71 22.24 56.54
CA GLY A 90 37.30 21.00 56.11
C GLY A 90 37.63 21.03 54.64
N SER A 91 38.89 21.28 54.30
CA SER A 91 39.33 21.41 52.91
C SER A 91 40.70 20.78 52.64
N ILE A 92 40.92 20.44 51.37
CA ILE A 92 42.20 19.94 50.85
C ILE A 92 42.73 20.93 49.81
N VAL A 93 44.03 21.22 49.86
CA VAL A 93 44.73 22.00 48.82
C VAL A 93 45.86 21.17 48.23
N LEU A 94 45.87 21.01 46.90
CA LEU A 94 46.89 20.30 46.13
C LEU A 94 47.68 21.27 45.25
N GLY A 95 49.00 21.27 45.41
CA GLY A 95 49.96 22.02 44.58
C GLY A 95 51.11 21.17 44.03
N GLY A 96 51.25 19.91 44.47
CA GLY A 96 52.17 18.93 43.85
C GLY A 96 51.41 17.98 42.92
N HIS A 97 52.12 17.15 42.15
CA HIS A 97 51.55 16.27 41.11
C HIS A 97 51.49 14.80 41.52
N ASP A 98 50.84 13.96 40.71
CA ASP A 98 50.73 12.50 40.93
C ASP A 98 50.16 12.12 42.31
N ASN A 99 49.35 13.00 42.93
CA ASN A 99 48.71 12.71 44.21
C ASN A 99 47.37 12.00 43.99
N ARG A 100 46.99 11.15 44.95
CA ARG A 100 45.67 10.51 45.01
C ARG A 100 44.88 11.01 46.20
N VAL A 101 43.66 11.48 45.96
CA VAL A 101 42.68 11.83 46.98
C VAL A 101 41.45 10.94 46.81
N GLY A 102 41.30 10.02 47.76
CA GLY A 102 40.24 9.02 47.82
C GLY A 102 40.67 7.67 47.27
N THR A 103 39.75 6.98 46.62
CA THR A 103 39.95 5.57 46.25
C THR A 103 40.92 5.37 45.09
N ASN A 104 41.57 4.21 45.03
CA ASN A 104 42.27 3.74 43.83
C ASN A 104 41.42 2.91 42.87
N GLY A 105 40.20 2.54 43.25
CA GLY A 105 39.30 1.74 42.41
C GLY A 105 39.82 0.33 42.15
N ASP A 106 40.63 -0.25 43.05
CA ASP A 106 41.21 -1.59 42.81
C ASP A 106 40.27 -2.75 43.17
N GLY A 107 39.05 -2.43 43.62
CA GLY A 107 38.03 -3.40 44.01
C GLY A 107 38.19 -3.91 45.44
N GLN A 108 39.16 -3.40 46.21
CA GLN A 108 39.40 -3.78 47.59
C GLN A 108 39.18 -2.59 48.52
N PHE A 109 38.16 -2.70 49.37
CA PHE A 109 37.89 -1.73 50.43
C PHE A 109 37.70 -0.27 49.97
N ASP A 110 37.38 -0.02 48.69
CA ASP A 110 37.19 1.33 48.10
C ASP A 110 36.27 2.23 48.93
N GLY A 111 35.20 1.68 49.53
CA GLY A 111 34.30 2.43 50.41
C GLY A 111 34.93 2.96 51.71
N MET A 112 36.02 2.33 52.19
CA MET A 112 36.80 2.82 53.33
C MET A 112 37.77 3.93 52.93
N GLU A 113 38.07 4.04 51.63
CA GLU A 113 39.03 5.00 51.09
C GLU A 113 38.46 6.41 50.87
N MET A 114 37.14 6.54 50.93
CA MET A 114 36.44 7.80 50.74
C MET A 114 36.85 8.84 51.78
N ASN A 115 37.25 10.03 51.30
CA ASN A 115 37.36 11.19 52.18
C ASN A 115 36.02 11.94 52.23
N LEU A 116 35.63 12.30 53.44
CA LEU A 116 34.48 13.16 53.70
C LEU A 116 34.96 14.59 53.96
N ILE A 117 34.55 15.53 53.11
CA ILE A 117 35.09 16.88 53.05
C ILE A 117 33.93 17.87 53.21
N SER A 118 33.83 18.54 54.34
CA SER A 118 32.71 19.46 54.60
C SER A 118 32.70 20.73 53.76
N SER A 119 33.85 21.24 53.31
CA SER A 119 33.94 22.53 52.59
C SER A 119 34.21 22.36 51.09
N GLY A 120 35.41 21.88 50.72
CA GLY A 120 35.80 21.76 49.32
C GLY A 120 37.28 21.45 49.13
N MET A 121 37.73 21.40 47.89
CA MET A 121 39.10 21.09 47.52
C MET A 121 39.61 22.01 46.43
N LEU A 122 40.89 22.38 46.49
CA LEU A 122 41.55 23.25 45.52
C LEU A 122 42.75 22.55 44.89
N LEU A 123 42.81 22.55 43.56
CA LEU A 123 43.95 22.14 42.75
C LEU A 123 44.54 23.40 42.14
N VAL A 124 45.78 23.74 42.49
CA VAL A 124 46.41 25.01 42.10
C VAL A 124 47.78 24.73 41.49
N ASP A 125 47.96 25.14 40.23
CA ASP A 125 49.18 24.92 39.44
C ASP A 125 49.70 23.47 39.51
N THR A 126 48.80 22.50 39.34
CA THR A 126 49.08 21.09 39.58
C THR A 126 48.57 20.14 38.48
N TYR A 127 49.19 18.97 38.35
CA TYR A 127 48.87 18.03 37.29
C TYR A 127 48.93 16.56 37.69
N ASN A 128 48.32 15.69 36.88
CA ASN A 128 48.29 14.23 37.06
C ASN A 128 47.77 13.76 38.42
N ASN A 129 46.95 14.57 39.10
CA ASN A 129 46.32 14.12 40.35
C ASN A 129 45.04 13.35 40.05
N VAL A 130 44.72 12.41 40.93
CA VAL A 130 43.48 11.64 40.90
C VAL A 130 42.65 11.99 42.12
N VAL A 131 41.41 12.37 41.88
CA VAL A 131 40.43 12.66 42.93
C VAL A 131 39.23 11.77 42.65
N ALA A 132 39.06 10.71 43.42
CA ALA A 132 38.04 9.70 43.16
C ALA A 132 37.36 9.24 44.46
N GLY A 133 36.07 9.01 44.42
CA GLY A 133 35.29 8.42 45.52
C GLY A 133 35.19 9.30 46.77
N ASN A 134 35.25 10.63 46.63
CA ASN A 134 35.13 11.54 47.78
C ASN A 134 33.71 12.07 47.95
N HIS A 135 33.31 12.33 49.19
CA HIS A 135 32.07 13.04 49.53
C HIS A 135 32.40 14.47 49.90
N ILE A 136 31.93 15.44 49.12
CA ILE A 136 32.27 16.85 49.26
C ILE A 136 31.00 17.67 49.47
N GLY A 137 30.94 18.39 50.59
CA GLY A 137 29.80 19.20 51.01
C GLY A 137 28.58 18.41 51.51
N THR A 138 28.68 17.07 51.54
CA THR A 138 27.64 16.15 52.02
C THR A 138 28.04 15.46 53.31
N ASP A 139 27.08 14.79 53.95
CA ASP A 139 27.32 13.94 55.11
C ASP A 139 27.88 12.57 54.70
N ILE A 140 28.19 11.73 55.69
CA ILE A 140 28.82 10.44 55.44
C ILE A 140 27.99 9.51 54.54
N THR A 141 26.65 9.63 54.56
CA THR A 141 25.79 8.85 53.67
C THR A 141 25.64 9.48 52.29
N GLY A 142 26.19 10.68 52.10
CA GLY A 142 26.03 11.48 50.90
C GLY A 142 24.60 11.96 50.70
N SER A 143 23.73 11.91 51.72
CA SER A 143 22.28 12.12 51.62
C SER A 143 21.83 13.50 52.06
N TYR A 144 22.64 14.21 52.84
CA TYR A 144 22.34 15.55 53.32
C TYR A 144 23.52 16.49 53.09
N THR A 145 23.24 17.77 52.84
CA THR A 145 24.31 18.77 52.80
C THR A 145 24.80 19.10 54.21
N LEU A 146 26.11 19.22 54.37
CA LEU A 146 26.72 19.70 55.62
C LEU A 146 26.90 21.22 55.66
N TYR A 147 26.68 21.91 54.54
CA TYR A 147 26.70 23.36 54.42
C TYR A 147 25.29 23.95 54.57
N PRO A 148 24.99 24.73 55.63
CA PRO A 148 23.67 25.35 55.80
C PRO A 148 23.51 26.74 55.16
N GLY A 149 24.44 27.20 54.32
CA GLY A 149 24.40 28.52 53.66
C GLY A 149 25.17 28.54 52.34
N PRO A 150 25.08 29.61 51.52
CA PRO A 150 25.85 29.68 50.28
C PRO A 150 27.33 29.64 50.65
N ALA A 151 27.99 28.53 50.30
CA ALA A 151 29.45 28.50 50.28
C ALA A 151 29.95 29.67 49.41
N SER A 152 31.12 30.21 49.73
CA SER A 152 31.86 31.11 48.84
C SER A 152 32.75 30.35 47.87
N ASP A 153 32.98 29.07 48.15
CA ASP A 153 34.01 28.25 47.52
C ASP A 153 33.34 27.14 46.67
N PRO A 154 34.01 26.69 45.59
CA PRO A 154 33.56 25.52 44.83
C PRO A 154 33.75 24.22 45.63
N GLY A 155 33.02 23.17 45.27
CA GLY A 155 33.26 21.83 45.80
C GLY A 155 34.65 21.34 45.41
N ILE A 156 34.98 21.43 44.13
CA ILE A 156 36.34 21.27 43.61
C ILE A 156 36.68 22.47 42.73
N GLY A 157 37.74 23.20 43.06
CA GLY A 157 38.26 24.29 42.24
C GLY A 157 39.61 23.94 41.62
N ILE A 158 39.69 24.04 40.29
CA ILE A 158 40.91 23.82 39.50
C ILE A 158 41.36 25.21 39.01
N TYR A 159 42.57 25.62 39.38
CA TYR A 159 43.07 26.97 39.15
C TYR A 159 44.47 26.97 38.55
N GLY A 160 44.81 28.10 37.90
CA GLY A 160 46.13 28.33 37.32
C GLY A 160 46.43 27.35 36.19
N ASN A 161 47.69 26.95 36.05
CA ASN A 161 48.12 26.02 34.99
C ASN A 161 47.83 24.55 35.32
N SER A 162 46.76 24.27 36.07
CA SER A 162 46.46 22.89 36.46
C SER A 162 45.97 22.07 35.26
N HIS A 163 46.55 20.90 35.03
CA HIS A 163 46.23 20.10 33.84
C HIS A 163 46.33 18.59 34.03
N HIS A 164 45.69 17.79 33.17
CA HIS A 164 45.77 16.32 33.22
C HIS A 164 45.37 15.71 34.56
N ASN A 165 44.56 16.41 35.35
CA ASN A 165 43.99 15.87 36.58
C ASN A 165 42.72 15.07 36.25
N ARG A 166 42.51 13.96 36.93
CA ARG A 166 41.29 13.16 36.83
C ARG A 166 40.43 13.36 38.07
N ILE A 167 39.22 13.85 37.85
CA ILE A 167 38.18 14.00 38.86
C ILE A 167 37.10 12.96 38.56
N GLY A 168 37.11 11.90 39.35
CA GLY A 168 36.17 10.78 39.31
C GLY A 168 36.77 9.53 38.66
N THR A 169 35.93 8.76 37.96
CA THR A 169 36.25 7.41 37.50
C THR A 169 37.14 7.37 36.28
N ASN A 170 37.94 6.31 36.18
CA ASN A 170 38.75 6.01 35.00
C ASN A 170 38.00 5.20 33.93
N GLY A 171 36.83 4.64 34.25
CA GLY A 171 36.01 3.85 33.35
C GLY A 171 36.64 2.52 32.93
N ASP A 172 37.51 1.94 33.74
CA ASP A 172 38.19 0.67 33.45
C ASP A 172 37.30 -0.56 33.73
N GLY A 173 36.09 -0.35 34.24
CA GLY A 173 35.11 -1.38 34.54
C GLY A 173 35.29 -2.02 35.93
N VAL A 174 36.23 -1.53 36.73
CA VAL A 174 36.48 -1.95 38.11
C VAL A 174 36.14 -0.79 39.05
N SER A 175 35.18 -1.01 39.94
CA SER A 175 34.83 -0.04 40.99
C SER A 175 34.47 1.38 40.51
N ASP A 176 34.08 1.55 39.24
CA ASP A 176 33.72 2.85 38.68
C ASP A 176 32.65 3.60 39.54
N GLU A 177 31.71 2.86 40.15
CA GLU A 177 30.71 3.44 41.07
C GLU A 177 31.32 3.96 42.37
N ALA A 178 32.36 3.32 42.89
CA ALA A 178 33.07 3.74 44.10
C ALA A 178 34.05 4.90 43.81
N GLU A 179 34.52 5.05 42.57
CA GLU A 179 35.36 6.16 42.14
C GLU A 179 34.58 7.48 41.94
N ARG A 180 33.24 7.45 41.96
CA ARG A 180 32.40 8.64 41.77
C ARG A 180 32.56 9.61 42.95
N ASN A 181 32.93 10.86 42.68
CA ASN A 181 32.82 11.90 43.71
C ASN A 181 31.37 12.37 43.82
N ILE A 182 30.89 12.59 45.05
CA ILE A 182 29.62 13.23 45.33
C ILE A 182 29.89 14.67 45.75
N ILE A 183 29.36 15.64 45.01
CA ILE A 183 29.65 17.06 45.19
C ILE A 183 28.34 17.85 45.23
N ALA A 184 27.98 18.36 46.41
CA ALA A 184 26.75 19.13 46.60
C ALA A 184 26.89 20.19 47.69
N GLY A 185 25.96 21.15 47.73
CA GLY A 185 25.93 22.21 48.74
C GLY A 185 27.01 23.30 48.57
N ALA A 186 27.76 23.28 47.47
CA ALA A 186 28.84 24.22 47.20
C ALA A 186 28.38 25.45 46.37
N THR A 187 29.31 26.38 46.09
CA THR A 187 29.04 27.50 45.17
C THR A 187 28.80 26.98 43.77
N TYR A 188 29.82 26.34 43.22
CA TYR A 188 29.78 25.49 42.04
C TYR A 188 30.11 24.08 42.51
N GLY A 189 29.58 23.05 41.85
CA GLY A 189 30.09 21.70 42.07
C GLY A 189 31.58 21.67 41.75
N ILE A 190 31.92 22.01 40.50
CA ILE A 190 33.30 22.13 40.04
C ILE A 190 33.52 23.48 39.35
N PHE A 191 34.63 24.14 39.68
CA PHE A 191 35.14 25.31 38.96
C PHE A 191 36.40 24.90 38.19
N GLY A 192 36.39 25.03 36.86
CA GLY A 192 37.46 24.61 35.96
C GLY A 192 38.18 25.81 35.32
N GLY A 193 39.31 26.21 35.88
CA GLY A 193 40.22 27.26 35.36
C GLY A 193 41.52 26.71 34.72
N GLY A 194 41.63 25.39 34.53
CA GLY A 194 42.82 24.71 33.99
C GLY A 194 42.54 23.95 32.68
N ASN A 195 43.51 23.18 32.18
CA ASN A 195 43.46 22.61 30.82
C ASN A 195 43.60 21.10 30.79
N ASN A 196 43.06 20.39 29.79
CA ASN A 196 43.31 18.95 29.63
C ASN A 196 42.94 18.12 30.87
N ASN A 197 41.98 18.56 31.69
CA ASN A 197 41.51 17.79 32.84
C ASN A 197 40.34 16.89 32.44
N GLN A 198 40.21 15.76 33.13
CA GLN A 198 39.12 14.80 32.96
C GLN A 198 38.17 14.91 34.15
N ILE A 199 36.91 15.22 33.88
CA ILE A 199 35.83 15.27 34.86
C ILE A 199 34.83 14.20 34.45
N THR A 200 34.91 13.02 35.07
CA THR A 200 34.24 11.80 34.60
C THR A 200 33.57 11.05 35.75
N GLY A 201 32.34 10.58 35.55
CA GLY A 201 31.62 9.76 36.53
C GLY A 201 31.32 10.42 37.86
N ASN A 202 31.17 11.75 37.93
CA ASN A 202 30.86 12.44 39.18
C ASN A 202 29.34 12.62 39.36
N ASN A 203 28.92 12.67 40.62
CA ASN A 203 27.56 13.01 41.04
C ASN A 203 27.56 14.46 41.57
N ILE A 204 27.03 15.39 40.78
CA ILE A 204 27.12 16.84 41.03
C ILE A 204 25.71 17.43 41.20
N GLY A 205 25.46 17.99 42.38
CA GLY A 205 24.14 18.55 42.74
C GLY A 205 23.11 17.48 43.15
N VAL A 206 23.49 16.21 43.12
CA VAL A 206 22.68 15.07 43.58
C VAL A 206 23.29 14.42 44.83
N ASN A 207 22.47 13.67 45.55
CA ASN A 207 22.92 12.80 46.62
C ASN A 207 23.46 11.46 46.09
N ALA A 208 23.89 10.57 46.99
CA ALA A 208 24.37 9.22 46.65
C ALA A 208 23.35 8.33 45.92
N HIS A 209 22.05 8.69 45.98
CA HIS A 209 20.94 7.98 45.33
C HIS A 209 20.40 8.72 44.09
N GLY A 210 21.04 9.82 43.66
CA GLY A 210 20.58 10.64 42.53
C GLY A 210 19.47 11.66 42.87
N GLU A 211 19.12 11.86 44.14
CA GLU A 211 18.07 12.79 44.57
C GLU A 211 18.61 14.23 44.76
N PRO A 212 17.75 15.26 44.77
CA PRO A 212 18.19 16.65 44.79
C PRO A 212 18.92 17.07 46.08
N LEU A 213 20.13 17.62 45.94
CA LEU A 213 20.80 18.41 47.00
C LEU A 213 21.14 19.82 46.52
N GLY A 214 21.53 19.93 45.26
CA GLY A 214 21.87 21.14 44.54
C GLY A 214 23.18 21.80 44.95
N ASN A 215 23.78 22.52 44.00
CA ASN A 215 24.75 23.57 44.26
C ASN A 215 24.07 24.94 44.15
N SER A 216 24.66 25.96 44.77
CA SER A 216 24.02 27.29 44.82
C SER A 216 24.12 28.10 43.53
N ARG A 217 24.95 27.65 42.58
CA ARG A 217 25.08 28.17 41.20
C ARG A 217 25.11 26.99 40.22
N ASP A 218 26.04 26.98 39.26
CA ASP A 218 26.14 25.92 38.24
C ASP A 218 26.73 24.62 38.82
N GLY A 219 26.45 23.50 38.17
CA GLY A 219 27.11 22.23 38.46
C GLY A 219 28.61 22.30 38.16
N ILE A 220 28.96 22.66 36.93
CA ILE A 220 30.34 22.89 36.49
C ILE A 220 30.44 24.27 35.83
N ARG A 221 31.48 25.04 36.16
CA ARG A 221 31.77 26.31 35.47
C ARG A 221 33.20 26.34 34.94
N PHE A 222 33.36 26.58 33.64
CA PHE A 222 34.64 26.88 33.01
C PHE A 222 34.84 28.39 32.82
N SER A 223 36.04 28.86 33.12
CA SER A 223 36.44 30.26 32.99
C SER A 223 37.96 30.39 33.01
N GLU A 224 38.49 31.62 33.08
CA GLU A 224 39.94 31.87 33.27
C GLU A 224 40.84 31.31 32.15
N GLY A 225 40.31 31.08 30.94
CA GLY A 225 41.08 30.54 29.81
C GLY A 225 41.29 29.02 29.87
N ALA A 226 40.47 28.32 30.66
CA ALA A 226 40.43 26.87 30.68
C ALA A 226 40.11 26.31 29.30
N HIS A 227 40.89 25.34 28.82
CA HIS A 227 40.64 24.74 27.50
C HIS A 227 40.89 23.24 27.45
N GLN A 228 40.31 22.57 26.45
CA GLN A 228 40.55 21.14 26.18
C GLN A 228 40.23 20.22 27.36
N ASN A 229 39.21 20.54 28.16
CA ASN A 229 38.80 19.67 29.26
C ASN A 229 37.73 18.68 28.79
N GLN A 230 37.82 17.44 29.25
CA GLN A 230 36.83 16.40 28.99
C GLN A 230 35.84 16.34 30.15
N VAL A 231 34.55 16.47 29.84
CA VAL A 231 33.44 16.29 30.78
C VAL A 231 32.58 15.15 30.30
N GLY A 232 32.66 14.04 31.03
CA GLY A 232 31.89 12.85 30.73
C GLY A 232 32.57 11.89 29.76
N GLY A 233 31.76 11.04 29.16
CA GLY A 233 32.12 9.96 28.27
C GLY A 233 31.02 8.90 28.24
N ASN A 234 31.22 7.80 27.51
CA ASN A 234 30.23 6.73 27.44
C ASN A 234 30.23 5.87 28.72
N GLY A 235 29.07 5.37 29.12
CA GLY A 235 28.90 4.43 30.23
C GLY A 235 29.33 5.01 31.57
N ALA A 236 30.31 4.37 32.22
CA ALA A 236 30.77 4.74 33.56
C ALA A 236 31.35 6.16 33.64
N LEU A 237 31.90 6.69 32.54
CA LEU A 237 32.49 8.02 32.49
C LEU A 237 31.45 9.16 32.54
N ALA A 238 30.17 8.87 32.34
CA ALA A 238 29.10 9.85 32.36
C ALA A 238 28.95 10.50 33.74
N ASN A 239 29.00 11.84 33.81
CA ASN A 239 28.63 12.54 35.03
C ASN A 239 27.10 12.62 35.16
N LEU A 240 26.61 12.60 36.39
CA LEU A 240 25.23 12.94 36.75
C LEU A 240 25.22 14.37 37.32
N ILE A 241 24.66 15.31 36.58
CA ILE A 241 24.68 16.75 36.88
C ILE A 241 23.24 17.27 36.92
N ALA A 242 22.70 17.42 38.12
CA ALA A 242 21.30 17.78 38.28
C ALA A 242 21.03 18.66 39.49
N PHE A 243 19.89 19.35 39.47
CA PHE A 243 19.37 20.15 40.59
C PHE A 243 20.26 21.31 41.05
N ASN A 244 21.17 21.77 40.18
CA ASN A 244 21.94 22.99 40.41
C ASN A 244 21.04 24.21 40.25
N ARG A 245 21.26 25.29 41.01
CA ARG A 245 20.37 26.46 40.99
C ARG A 245 20.46 27.30 39.71
N GLU A 246 21.58 27.21 39.01
CA GLU A 246 21.80 27.86 37.71
C GLU A 246 21.92 26.76 36.63
N ASN A 247 22.93 26.81 35.76
CA ASN A 247 23.09 25.85 34.66
C ASN A 247 23.66 24.51 35.15
N GLY A 248 23.47 23.43 34.39
CA GLY A 248 24.20 22.19 34.61
C GLY A 248 25.70 22.42 34.42
N ILE A 249 26.08 22.92 33.25
CA ILE A 249 27.43 23.31 32.88
C ILE A 249 27.39 24.71 32.24
N SER A 250 28.28 25.61 32.63
CA SER A 250 28.47 26.90 31.94
C SER A 250 29.91 27.13 31.53
N ILE A 251 30.10 27.80 30.40
CA ILE A 251 31.41 28.21 29.89
C ILE A 251 31.37 29.72 29.65
N THR A 252 32.10 30.49 30.46
CA THR A 252 31.93 31.96 30.48
C THR A 252 32.88 32.67 29.51
N SER A 253 32.39 33.76 28.89
CA SER A 253 33.14 34.56 27.90
C SER A 253 34.12 35.58 28.51
N GLY A 254 34.31 35.57 29.84
CA GLY A 254 35.09 36.59 30.56
C GLY A 254 36.61 36.55 30.36
N SER A 255 37.13 35.54 29.64
CA SER A 255 38.56 35.37 29.35
C SER A 255 38.73 34.72 27.98
N PRO A 256 39.49 35.33 27.04
CA PRO A 256 39.79 34.71 25.74
C PRO A 256 40.41 33.31 25.91
N GLY A 257 40.05 32.37 25.03
CA GLY A 257 40.59 31.01 25.03
C GLY A 257 39.96 30.06 26.05
N THR A 258 38.72 30.32 26.48
CA THR A 258 37.95 29.35 27.29
C THR A 258 37.16 28.45 26.34
N ASP A 259 37.82 27.55 25.64
CA ASP A 259 37.26 26.78 24.51
C ASP A 259 37.78 25.33 24.45
N GLY A 260 37.29 24.57 23.48
CA GLY A 260 37.70 23.19 23.27
C GLY A 260 37.25 22.19 24.32
N HIS A 261 36.22 22.50 25.10
CA HIS A 261 35.66 21.57 26.07
C HIS A 261 34.77 20.53 25.37
N ALA A 262 35.12 19.25 25.53
CA ALA A 262 34.29 18.13 25.10
C ALA A 262 33.33 17.72 26.23
N ILE A 263 32.03 17.82 25.99
CA ILE A 263 30.97 17.57 26.97
C ILE A 263 30.06 16.48 26.43
N ARG A 264 30.33 15.22 26.76
CA ARG A 264 29.67 14.08 26.11
C ARG A 264 29.15 13.04 27.09
N GLY A 265 28.03 12.41 26.74
CA GLY A 265 27.46 11.26 27.45
C GLY A 265 26.98 11.53 28.88
N ASN A 266 26.99 12.78 29.34
CA ASN A 266 26.55 13.15 30.68
C ASN A 266 25.01 13.05 30.81
N SER A 267 24.54 12.72 32.02
CA SER A 267 23.15 12.90 32.41
C SER A 267 23.01 14.28 33.04
N ILE A 268 22.43 15.23 32.31
CA ILE A 268 22.26 16.62 32.73
C ILE A 268 20.76 16.92 32.73
N PHE A 269 20.16 17.17 33.90
CA PHE A 269 18.72 17.45 33.97
C PHE A 269 18.30 18.18 35.25
N SER A 270 17.09 18.76 35.24
CA SER A 270 16.48 19.48 36.36
C SER A 270 17.37 20.56 36.98
N ASN A 271 18.21 21.23 36.17
CA ASN A 271 18.93 22.41 36.62
C ASN A 271 18.00 23.64 36.59
N GLY A 272 18.36 24.70 37.30
CA GLY A 272 17.51 25.90 37.42
C GLY A 272 17.48 26.77 36.16
N GLN A 273 18.43 26.56 35.25
CA GLN A 273 18.57 27.19 33.92
C GLN A 273 18.90 26.09 32.90
N LEU A 274 19.74 26.34 31.89
CA LEU A 274 20.04 25.38 30.84
C LEU A 274 20.94 24.23 31.31
N GLY A 275 20.91 23.11 30.58
CA GLY A 275 21.81 21.99 30.81
C GLY A 275 23.27 22.36 30.49
N ILE A 276 23.50 22.98 29.35
CA ILE A 276 24.78 23.55 28.91
C ILE A 276 24.49 24.97 28.41
N ASP A 277 25.27 25.95 28.87
CA ASP A 277 25.13 27.36 28.52
C ASP A 277 26.51 27.95 28.15
N LEU A 278 26.67 28.28 26.87
CA LEU A 278 27.86 28.92 26.33
C LEU A 278 27.71 30.44 26.49
N SER A 279 28.76 31.11 26.96
CA SER A 279 28.75 32.54 27.33
C SER A 279 27.86 32.94 28.51
N LYS A 280 26.97 32.06 28.98
CA LYS A 280 26.06 32.31 30.10
C LYS A 280 25.03 33.40 29.81
N ASP A 281 24.51 33.41 28.59
CA ASP A 281 23.54 34.39 28.08
C ASP A 281 22.20 33.77 27.65
N GLY A 282 22.02 32.47 27.90
CA GLY A 282 20.85 31.70 27.49
C GLY A 282 21.17 30.91 26.23
N VAL A 283 20.13 30.54 25.46
CA VAL A 283 20.33 29.71 24.28
C VAL A 283 21.12 30.48 23.22
N THR A 284 22.28 29.96 22.84
CA THR A 284 23.15 30.49 21.80
C THR A 284 22.55 30.18 20.42
N PRO A 285 22.07 31.17 19.64
CA PRO A 285 21.40 30.89 18.37
C PRO A 285 22.38 30.40 17.30
N ASN A 286 21.96 29.38 16.54
CA ASN A 286 22.71 28.93 15.37
C ASN A 286 22.94 30.04 14.32
N ASP A 287 24.15 30.10 13.74
CA ASP A 287 24.57 30.98 12.64
C ASP A 287 25.08 30.18 11.42
N PHE A 288 25.26 30.86 10.28
CA PHE A 288 25.66 30.19 9.05
C PHE A 288 27.17 29.88 9.04
N GLY A 289 27.51 28.60 9.04
CA GLY A 289 28.88 28.11 8.91
C GLY A 289 29.73 28.27 10.16
N ASP A 290 29.13 28.55 11.32
CA ASP A 290 29.77 28.57 12.65
C ASP A 290 30.99 29.46 12.71
N SER A 291 30.76 30.74 12.39
CA SER A 291 31.84 31.69 12.09
C SER A 291 32.26 32.54 13.29
N ASP A 292 31.53 32.45 14.39
CA ASP A 292 31.76 33.21 15.59
C ASP A 292 32.84 32.58 16.48
N ALA A 293 33.22 33.33 17.51
CA ALA A 293 34.31 32.99 18.42
C ALA A 293 33.85 33.24 19.84
N GLY A 294 34.28 32.40 20.77
CA GLY A 294 33.86 32.47 22.15
C GLY A 294 34.01 31.13 22.84
N PRO A 295 33.33 30.96 23.98
CA PRO A 295 33.20 29.66 24.65
C PRO A 295 32.85 28.54 23.70
N ASN A 296 33.71 27.51 23.61
CA ASN A 296 33.58 26.41 22.65
C ASN A 296 33.31 26.87 21.20
N ASN A 297 33.87 28.01 20.80
CA ASN A 297 33.61 28.65 19.52
C ASN A 297 32.12 28.86 19.21
N LEU A 298 31.26 28.92 20.25
CA LEU A 298 29.81 29.03 20.14
C LEU A 298 29.15 27.99 19.22
N GLN A 299 29.77 26.81 19.15
CA GLN A 299 29.39 25.68 18.30
C GLN A 299 27.88 25.56 18.09
N ASN A 300 27.46 25.64 16.84
CA ASN A 300 26.10 25.35 16.39
C ASN A 300 25.60 23.98 16.87
N TYR A 301 24.38 23.92 17.42
CA TYR A 301 23.73 22.66 17.80
C TYR A 301 22.95 22.03 16.62
N PRO A 302 22.67 20.71 16.65
CA PRO A 302 21.89 20.06 15.59
C PRO A 302 20.42 20.51 15.60
N VAL A 303 19.75 20.50 14.44
CA VAL A 303 18.31 20.75 14.32
C VAL A 303 17.59 19.44 14.00
N LEU A 304 16.79 18.96 14.96
CA LEU A 304 16.03 17.72 14.80
C LEU A 304 14.74 17.96 14.02
N THR A 305 14.39 17.03 13.12
CA THR A 305 13.22 17.15 12.23
C THR A 305 12.23 16.00 12.36
N SER A 306 12.65 14.81 12.78
CA SER A 306 11.75 13.68 13.10
C SER A 306 12.36 12.81 14.20
N THR A 307 11.48 12.25 15.03
CA THR A 307 11.80 11.26 16.05
C THR A 307 10.73 10.18 16.08
N ILE A 308 11.14 8.90 16.06
CA ILE A 308 10.24 7.75 16.21
C ILE A 308 10.74 6.91 17.38
N GLY A 309 9.87 6.68 18.36
CA GLY A 309 10.17 5.88 19.55
C GLY A 309 9.83 4.40 19.42
N GLY A 310 10.12 3.62 20.46
CA GLY A 310 9.94 2.17 20.46
C GLY A 310 11.09 1.43 21.15
N SER A 311 11.34 0.17 20.78
CA SER A 311 12.50 -0.59 21.27
C SER A 311 13.83 -0.03 20.78
N THR A 312 13.80 0.71 19.67
CA THR A 312 14.89 1.52 19.11
C THR A 312 14.35 2.90 18.85
N THR A 313 15.22 3.91 18.83
CA THR A 313 14.82 5.30 18.59
C THR A 313 15.38 5.78 17.26
N GLN A 314 14.53 6.18 16.33
CA GLN A 314 14.96 6.77 15.07
C GLN A 314 14.96 8.29 15.17
N VAL A 315 16.01 8.95 14.70
CA VAL A 315 16.14 10.41 14.73
C VAL A 315 16.67 10.90 13.40
N ALA A 316 16.03 11.93 12.84
CA ALA A 316 16.50 12.64 11.66
C ALA A 316 16.68 14.13 11.96
N GLY A 317 17.62 14.76 11.26
CA GLY A 317 17.92 16.17 11.43
C GLY A 317 19.04 16.67 10.54
N THR A 318 19.46 17.91 10.79
CA THR A 318 20.57 18.56 10.10
C THR A 318 21.52 19.25 11.08
N LEU A 319 22.74 19.52 10.63
CA LEU A 319 23.69 20.40 11.29
C LEU A 319 24.22 21.37 10.23
N ASN A 320 24.23 22.67 10.54
CA ASN A 320 25.01 23.65 9.80
C ASN A 320 26.14 24.11 10.74
N SER A 321 27.39 23.85 10.38
CA SER A 321 28.56 24.25 11.18
C SER A 321 29.80 24.46 10.28
N LEU A 322 31.02 24.46 10.85
CA LEU A 322 32.28 24.64 10.11
C LEU A 322 32.34 23.70 8.89
N PRO A 323 32.62 24.21 7.67
CA PRO A 323 32.67 23.39 6.45
C PRO A 323 33.72 22.27 6.48
N ASN A 324 33.42 21.14 5.83
CA ASN A 324 34.30 19.96 5.71
C ASN A 324 34.86 19.45 7.05
N THR A 325 34.09 19.59 8.12
CA THR A 325 34.49 19.23 9.48
C THR A 325 33.61 18.11 9.99
N SER A 326 34.20 17.18 10.76
CA SER A 326 33.46 16.06 11.32
C SER A 326 32.96 16.39 12.73
N PHE A 327 31.77 15.94 13.06
CA PHE A 327 31.10 16.17 14.34
C PHE A 327 30.51 14.88 14.87
N LEU A 328 30.57 14.70 16.18
CA LEU A 328 29.78 13.71 16.90
C LEU A 328 28.49 14.36 17.37
N ILE A 329 27.37 13.71 17.04
CA ILE A 329 26.03 14.14 17.43
C ILE A 329 25.54 13.18 18.51
N ASP A 330 25.53 13.62 19.76
CA ASP A 330 24.98 12.86 20.88
C ASP A 330 23.48 13.13 21.00
N PHE A 331 22.69 12.09 21.25
CA PHE A 331 21.24 12.18 21.42
C PHE A 331 20.84 11.81 22.84
N TYR A 332 19.88 12.54 23.38
CA TYR A 332 19.39 12.35 24.74
C TYR A 332 17.87 12.34 24.78
N ALA A 333 17.30 11.44 25.58
CA ALA A 333 15.88 11.48 25.93
C ALA A 333 15.69 12.27 27.23
N ASN A 334 14.59 13.02 27.29
CA ASN A 334 14.19 13.84 28.41
C ASN A 334 12.73 13.56 28.75
N THR A 335 12.44 13.37 30.04
CA THR A 335 11.07 13.21 30.54
C THR A 335 10.30 14.53 30.57
N VAL A 336 11.01 15.65 30.68
CA VAL A 336 10.45 17.01 30.75
C VAL A 336 11.26 17.93 29.85
N VAL A 337 10.58 18.82 29.13
CA VAL A 337 11.22 19.89 28.35
C VAL A 337 11.65 21.01 29.28
N ASP A 338 12.89 21.47 29.14
CA ASP A 338 13.37 22.67 29.80
C ASP A 338 12.49 23.89 29.45
N PRO A 339 12.20 24.82 30.38
CA PRO A 339 11.35 25.99 30.10
C PRO A 339 11.80 26.86 28.91
N SER A 340 13.06 26.80 28.49
CA SER A 340 13.55 27.49 27.28
C SER A 340 13.07 26.85 25.97
N GLY A 341 12.62 25.60 26.00
CA GLY A 341 12.33 24.77 24.81
C GLY A 341 13.56 24.09 24.21
N TYR A 342 14.75 24.45 24.68
CA TYR A 342 16.02 23.82 24.35
C TYR A 342 16.38 22.95 25.54
N GLY A 343 16.19 21.64 25.36
CA GLY A 343 16.10 20.74 26.50
C GLY A 343 17.46 20.51 27.15
N GLU A 344 17.46 19.77 28.25
CA GLU A 344 18.70 19.24 28.83
C GLU A 344 19.01 17.88 28.19
N GLY A 345 19.78 17.02 28.86
CA GLY A 345 20.09 15.67 28.39
C GLY A 345 20.01 14.66 29.52
N GLU A 346 18.80 14.24 29.89
CA GLU A 346 18.57 13.36 31.05
C GLU A 346 19.15 11.95 30.84
N ARG A 347 18.93 11.36 29.66
CA ARG A 347 19.36 9.99 29.37
C ARG A 347 19.97 9.88 27.98
N TRP A 348 21.26 9.56 27.91
CA TRP A 348 21.96 9.34 26.64
C TRP A 348 21.39 8.13 25.88
N LEU A 349 21.12 8.31 24.59
CA LEU A 349 20.54 7.31 23.69
C LEU A 349 21.55 6.72 22.72
N GLY A 350 22.59 7.49 22.38
CA GLY A 350 23.60 7.10 21.42
C GLY A 350 24.23 8.30 20.71
N VAL A 351 25.09 7.99 19.74
CA VAL A 351 25.84 8.98 18.97
C VAL A 351 25.85 8.60 17.49
N THR A 352 25.87 9.60 16.60
CA THR A 352 26.28 9.42 15.19
C THR A 352 27.39 10.39 14.83
N MET A 353 28.24 10.02 13.88
CA MET A 353 29.22 10.94 13.28
C MET A 353 28.67 11.51 11.97
N VAL A 354 28.83 12.81 11.77
CA VAL A 354 28.50 13.49 10.50
C VAL A 354 29.68 14.32 10.03
N THR A 355 29.79 14.55 8.73
CA THR A 355 30.77 15.48 8.15
C THR A 355 30.01 16.51 7.33
N THR A 356 30.23 17.79 7.63
CA THR A 356 29.63 18.90 6.90
C THR A 356 30.22 19.02 5.49
N ASP A 357 29.40 19.50 4.54
CA ASP A 357 29.85 19.75 3.18
C ASP A 357 30.65 21.07 3.07
N ALA A 358 30.93 21.50 1.84
CA ALA A 358 31.65 22.75 1.58
C ALA A 358 30.86 24.02 1.97
N ASN A 359 29.55 23.92 2.19
CA ASN A 359 28.70 25.01 2.69
C ASN A 359 28.50 24.93 4.22
N GLY A 360 29.02 23.88 4.88
CA GLY A 360 28.80 23.66 6.31
C GLY A 360 27.60 22.77 6.63
N ASP A 361 26.90 22.23 5.63
CA ASP A 361 25.67 21.48 5.84
C ASP A 361 25.91 19.97 5.96
N ALA A 362 25.27 19.33 6.92
CA ALA A 362 25.17 17.88 7.06
C ALA A 362 23.73 17.47 7.39
N ALA A 363 23.22 16.43 6.73
CA ALA A 363 21.97 15.77 7.09
C ALA A 363 22.26 14.40 7.69
N PHE A 364 21.45 13.98 8.66
CA PHE A 364 21.56 12.65 9.26
C PHE A 364 20.19 12.01 9.48
N SER A 365 20.18 10.68 9.42
CA SER A 365 19.07 9.82 9.81
C SER A 365 19.67 8.58 10.46
N VAL A 366 19.39 8.37 11.75
CA VAL A 366 20.04 7.33 12.55
C VAL A 366 19.01 6.54 13.35
N THR A 367 19.23 5.23 13.45
CA THR A 367 18.51 4.34 14.39
C THR A 367 19.41 4.04 15.58
N LEU A 368 19.00 4.49 16.76
CA LEU A 368 19.68 4.29 18.02
C LEU A 368 19.14 3.04 18.71
N ALA A 369 20.04 2.23 19.28
CA ALA A 369 19.66 0.99 19.97
C ALA A 369 18.89 1.23 21.27
N ALA A 370 19.01 2.44 21.86
CA ALA A 370 18.29 2.80 23.07
C ALA A 370 16.80 3.05 22.79
N ALA A 371 15.95 2.55 23.67
CA ALA A 371 14.51 2.74 23.61
C ALA A 371 14.10 4.14 24.08
N THR A 372 13.01 4.64 23.48
CA THR A 372 12.26 5.81 23.94
C THR A 372 10.77 5.49 23.97
N SER A 373 10.05 6.20 24.83
CA SER A 373 8.61 6.07 24.99
C SER A 373 7.90 7.29 24.42
N PRO A 374 6.68 7.13 23.86
CA PRO A 374 5.83 8.26 23.51
C PRO A 374 5.68 9.25 24.66
N GLY A 375 5.81 10.54 24.37
CA GLY A 375 5.77 11.61 25.37
C GLY A 375 7.13 12.01 25.95
N GLU A 376 8.19 11.23 25.71
CA GLU A 376 9.56 11.72 25.91
C GLU A 376 9.95 12.73 24.84
N TYR A 377 11.02 13.48 25.09
CA TYR A 377 11.55 14.47 24.16
C TYR A 377 13.02 14.19 23.87
N ILE A 378 13.43 14.32 22.62
CA ILE A 378 14.82 14.15 22.20
C ILE A 378 15.49 15.49 22.03
N THR A 379 16.69 15.61 22.59
CA THR A 379 17.64 16.70 22.35
C THR A 379 18.95 16.13 21.84
N SER A 380 19.82 17.00 21.37
CA SER A 380 21.13 16.62 20.86
C SER A 380 22.18 17.71 21.06
N THR A 381 23.45 17.31 21.10
CA THR A 381 24.59 18.22 21.05
C THR A 381 25.48 17.85 19.87
N ALA A 382 26.25 18.81 19.35
CA ALA A 382 27.32 18.59 18.39
C ALA A 382 28.67 18.80 19.06
N THR A 383 29.59 17.85 18.92
CA THR A 383 30.98 17.98 19.37
C THR A 383 31.90 17.89 18.17
N ARG A 384 32.73 18.91 17.96
CA ARG A 384 33.68 18.97 16.85
C ARG A 384 34.78 17.92 17.01
N LEU A 385 35.19 17.34 15.90
CA LEU A 385 36.35 16.47 15.81
C LEU A 385 37.46 17.21 15.05
N GLU A 386 38.57 17.44 15.73
CA GLU A 386 39.75 18.09 15.16
C GLU A 386 40.86 17.06 14.93
N ASP A 387 41.51 17.14 13.77
CA ASP A 387 42.80 16.47 13.52
C ASP A 387 43.91 17.40 14.02
N ASP A 388 44.41 17.13 15.23
CA ASP A 388 45.39 17.98 15.90
C ASP A 388 46.85 17.59 15.64
N ASP A 389 47.12 16.44 14.99
CA ASP A 389 48.48 15.91 14.80
C ASP A 389 48.83 15.55 13.33
N ALA A 390 47.91 15.74 12.38
CA ALA A 390 48.09 15.41 10.95
C ALA A 390 48.48 13.93 10.67
N ASP A 391 48.41 13.07 11.69
CA ASP A 391 48.58 11.63 11.62
C ASP A 391 47.19 10.98 11.57
N PRO A 392 46.78 10.36 10.46
CA PRO A 392 45.47 9.72 10.36
C PRO A 392 45.29 8.50 11.29
N ALA A 393 46.33 8.08 12.02
CA ALA A 393 46.26 7.01 13.02
C ALA A 393 45.94 7.49 14.44
N THR A 394 46.01 8.79 14.74
CA THR A 394 45.59 9.33 16.04
C THR A 394 44.06 9.52 16.06
N PRO A 395 43.37 9.15 17.15
CA PRO A 395 41.96 9.49 17.31
C PRO A 395 41.80 11.01 17.22
N LEU A 396 40.80 11.48 16.46
CA LEU A 396 40.49 12.90 16.39
C LEU A 396 40.18 13.44 17.79
N LEU A 397 40.70 14.63 18.08
CA LEU A 397 40.44 15.33 19.33
C LEU A 397 38.97 15.75 19.37
N GLU A 398 38.25 15.29 20.39
CA GLU A 398 36.91 15.79 20.71
C GLU A 398 37.05 17.18 21.34
N THR A 399 36.35 18.15 20.79
CA THR A 399 36.49 19.56 21.16
C THR A 399 35.20 20.31 20.87
N ASP A 400 35.01 21.48 21.48
CA ASP A 400 33.90 22.39 21.20
C ASP A 400 32.51 21.73 21.15
N THR A 401 31.99 21.29 22.29
CA THR A 401 30.59 20.84 22.35
C THR A 401 29.61 22.02 22.39
N SER A 402 28.56 21.94 21.57
CA SER A 402 27.42 22.86 21.55
C SER A 402 26.57 22.82 22.82
N GLU A 403 25.68 23.78 22.95
CA GLU A 403 24.50 23.62 23.81
C GLU A 403 23.57 22.51 23.29
N PHE A 404 22.56 22.15 24.08
CA PHE A 404 21.52 21.23 23.64
C PHE A 404 20.58 21.88 22.62
N SER A 405 20.17 21.09 21.63
CA SER A 405 19.19 21.48 20.62
C SER A 405 17.78 21.65 21.18
N ALA A 406 16.90 22.22 20.35
CA ALA A 406 15.47 22.29 20.64
C ALA A 406 14.90 20.87 20.86
N ALA A 407 14.11 20.72 21.92
CA ALA A 407 13.54 19.43 22.29
C ALA A 407 12.44 19.01 21.29
N LEU A 408 12.59 17.85 20.66
CA LEU A 408 11.62 17.29 19.73
C LEU A 408 10.84 16.15 20.37
N LEU A 409 9.51 16.25 20.37
CA LEU A 409 8.61 15.27 20.98
C LEU A 409 8.68 13.93 20.24
N VAL A 410 8.82 12.84 20.98
CA VAL A 410 8.56 11.48 20.50
C VAL A 410 7.04 11.28 20.44
N PRO A 411 6.43 11.22 19.24
CA PRO A 411 4.98 11.08 19.11
C PRO A 411 4.53 9.70 19.59
N ALA A 412 3.23 9.59 19.89
CA ALA A 412 2.61 8.29 20.03
C ALA A 412 2.39 7.68 18.65
N ASN A 413 2.74 6.40 18.50
CA ASN A 413 2.50 5.65 17.27
C ASN A 413 1.00 5.61 16.97
N GLN A 414 0.61 6.05 15.77
CA GLN A 414 -0.77 6.03 15.32
C GLN A 414 -1.02 4.75 14.52
N PRO A 415 -2.19 4.10 14.68
CA PRO A 415 -2.50 2.96 13.83
C PRO A 415 -2.73 3.41 12.38
N PRO A 416 -2.40 2.56 11.40
CA PRO A 416 -2.64 2.86 10.00
C PRO A 416 -4.14 2.98 9.71
N VAL A 417 -4.50 3.72 8.67
CA VAL A 417 -5.89 3.90 8.22
C VAL A 417 -6.13 3.08 6.96
N ILE A 418 -6.98 2.06 7.06
CA ILE A 418 -7.44 1.28 5.91
C ILE A 418 -8.49 2.10 5.15
N SER A 419 -8.26 2.33 3.86
CA SER A 419 -9.21 3.04 3.01
C SER A 419 -10.51 2.24 2.88
N ALA A 420 -11.67 2.91 3.01
CA ALA A 420 -12.96 2.28 2.79
C ALA A 420 -13.10 1.87 1.31
N GLN A 421 -13.19 0.56 1.05
CA GLN A 421 -13.20 -0.02 -0.29
C GLN A 421 -14.23 -1.13 -0.38
N ALA A 422 -14.89 -1.21 -1.53
CA ALA A 422 -15.73 -2.33 -1.91
C ALA A 422 -15.25 -2.79 -3.29
N PHE A 423 -15.19 -4.10 -3.48
CA PHE A 423 -14.77 -4.72 -4.72
C PHE A 423 -15.97 -5.36 -5.39
N ALA A 424 -15.98 -5.31 -6.73
CA ALA A 424 -16.91 -6.07 -7.54
C ALA A 424 -16.12 -6.70 -8.68
N LEU A 425 -16.37 -7.96 -8.94
CA LEU A 425 -15.78 -8.73 -10.02
C LEU A 425 -16.85 -9.64 -10.61
N ASP A 426 -16.69 -9.93 -11.89
CA ASP A 426 -17.50 -10.94 -12.53
C ASP A 426 -17.04 -12.32 -12.02
N GLU A 427 -17.96 -13.29 -12.00
CA GLU A 427 -17.65 -14.64 -11.59
C GLU A 427 -16.54 -15.30 -12.43
N ASN A 428 -16.10 -16.48 -12.01
CA ASN A 428 -15.01 -17.23 -12.64
C ASN A 428 -13.64 -16.52 -12.62
N GLN A 429 -13.52 -15.40 -11.90
CA GLN A 429 -12.27 -14.69 -11.65
C GLN A 429 -11.67 -15.01 -10.27
N LEU A 430 -10.34 -14.96 -10.17
CA LEU A 430 -9.62 -15.10 -8.89
C LEU A 430 -9.18 -13.75 -8.33
N VAL A 431 -8.79 -12.81 -9.19
CA VAL A 431 -8.21 -11.53 -8.75
C VAL A 431 -9.32 -10.55 -8.41
N VAL A 432 -9.32 -10.06 -7.17
CA VAL A 432 -10.35 -9.13 -6.69
C VAL A 432 -9.88 -7.68 -6.84
N GLY A 433 -8.68 -7.38 -6.36
CA GLY A 433 -8.14 -6.02 -6.40
C GLY A 433 -7.03 -5.79 -5.38
N THR A 434 -6.75 -4.52 -5.08
CA THR A 434 -5.72 -4.12 -4.10
C THR A 434 -6.35 -3.32 -2.97
N VAL A 435 -6.09 -3.73 -1.73
CA VAL A 435 -6.45 -3.00 -0.51
C VAL A 435 -5.42 -1.90 -0.29
N PHE A 436 -5.88 -0.68 -0.04
CA PHE A 436 -4.99 0.45 0.27
C PHE A 436 -5.14 0.90 1.72
N ALA A 437 -4.01 1.27 2.32
CA ALA A 437 -3.94 1.91 3.62
C ALA A 437 -2.91 3.04 3.60
N SER A 438 -3.10 4.03 4.46
CA SER A 438 -2.16 5.12 4.69
C SER A 438 -1.79 5.17 6.17
N ASP A 439 -0.61 5.67 6.47
CA ASP A 439 -0.17 5.97 7.83
C ASP A 439 0.31 7.43 7.86
N ASP A 440 -0.10 8.16 8.89
CA ASP A 440 0.21 9.59 9.04
C ASP A 440 1.49 9.82 9.87
N ASP A 441 2.10 8.76 10.42
CA ASP A 441 3.38 8.86 11.12
C ASP A 441 4.52 9.19 10.15
N LEU A 442 5.45 10.06 10.59
CA LEU A 442 6.51 10.61 9.74
C LEU A 442 7.91 10.13 10.15
N PRO A 443 8.73 9.68 9.18
CA PRO A 443 8.43 9.52 7.74
C PRO A 443 7.40 8.40 7.46
N ASP A 444 6.69 8.50 6.33
CA ASP A 444 5.65 7.54 5.91
C ASP A 444 6.06 6.08 6.16
N ASP A 445 5.29 5.39 7.00
CA ASP A 445 5.60 4.02 7.41
C ASP A 445 5.26 3.00 6.30
N ILE A 446 6.11 1.98 6.16
CA ILE A 446 5.81 0.82 5.32
C ILE A 446 4.80 -0.05 6.07
N VAL A 447 3.58 -0.14 5.54
CA VAL A 447 2.52 -0.98 6.09
C VAL A 447 2.54 -2.40 5.51
N SER A 448 2.08 -3.37 6.32
CA SER A 448 1.96 -4.77 5.93
C SER A 448 0.51 -5.25 6.06
N PHE A 449 0.04 -6.00 5.06
CA PHE A 449 -1.33 -6.49 4.96
C PHE A 449 -1.41 -7.99 5.28
N ALA A 450 -2.49 -8.40 5.96
CA ALA A 450 -2.82 -9.80 6.21
C ALA A 450 -4.33 -9.99 6.43
N LEU A 451 -4.85 -11.18 6.15
CA LEU A 451 -6.18 -11.58 6.63
C LEU A 451 -6.11 -11.87 8.13
N THR A 452 -7.18 -11.58 8.86
CA THR A 452 -7.25 -11.92 10.30
C THR A 452 -7.46 -13.42 10.52
N GLY A 453 -8.13 -14.08 9.57
CA GLY A 453 -8.59 -15.46 9.69
C GLY A 453 -9.87 -15.60 10.52
N ASN A 454 -10.46 -14.49 10.98
CA ASN A 454 -11.68 -14.47 11.79
C ASN A 454 -12.88 -13.89 11.02
N GLY A 455 -12.66 -13.27 9.85
CA GLY A 455 -13.73 -12.80 8.99
C GLY A 455 -14.57 -13.99 8.48
N PRO A 456 -15.89 -13.78 8.25
CA PRO A 456 -16.79 -14.86 7.84
C PRO A 456 -16.30 -15.64 6.63
N ASP A 457 -15.75 -14.92 5.64
CA ASP A 457 -15.32 -15.51 4.36
C ASP A 457 -13.81 -15.55 4.19
N ASP A 458 -13.02 -15.18 5.20
CA ASP A 458 -11.54 -15.11 5.13
C ASP A 458 -10.89 -16.39 4.61
N ALA A 459 -11.45 -17.56 4.94
CA ALA A 459 -10.94 -18.86 4.51
C ALA A 459 -11.03 -19.10 2.98
N ARG A 460 -11.69 -18.20 2.25
CA ARG A 460 -11.86 -18.26 0.78
C ARG A 460 -10.91 -17.33 0.04
N PHE A 461 -10.17 -16.48 0.76
CA PHE A 461 -9.30 -15.48 0.18
C PHE A 461 -7.84 -15.68 0.57
N GLU A 462 -6.97 -15.07 -0.21
CA GLU A 462 -5.59 -14.78 0.15
C GLU A 462 -5.33 -13.29 -0.02
N LEU A 463 -4.43 -12.74 0.81
CA LEU A 463 -4.01 -11.35 0.76
C LEU A 463 -2.49 -11.29 0.79
N SER A 464 -1.89 -10.69 -0.24
CA SER A 464 -0.45 -10.48 -0.28
C SER A 464 -0.01 -9.41 0.72
N THR A 465 1.27 -9.42 1.12
CA THR A 465 1.81 -8.43 2.08
C THR A 465 1.80 -6.99 1.54
N SER A 466 1.61 -6.81 0.23
CA SER A 466 1.45 -5.52 -0.45
C SER A 466 -0.01 -5.13 -0.70
N GLY A 467 -0.97 -5.94 -0.25
CA GLY A 467 -2.40 -5.62 -0.29
C GLY A 467 -3.18 -6.21 -1.46
N GLU A 468 -2.62 -7.09 -2.29
CA GLU A 468 -3.37 -7.73 -3.39
C GLU A 468 -4.27 -8.85 -2.85
N LEU A 469 -5.58 -8.71 -3.06
CA LEU A 469 -6.62 -9.62 -2.60
C LEU A 469 -7.10 -10.50 -3.76
N SER A 470 -7.19 -11.81 -3.52
CA SER A 470 -7.70 -12.80 -4.47
C SER A 470 -8.51 -13.90 -3.77
N PHE A 471 -9.41 -14.53 -4.50
CA PHE A 471 -10.02 -15.80 -4.10
C PHE A 471 -9.03 -16.96 -4.24
N LEU A 472 -9.15 -17.96 -3.38
CA LEU A 472 -8.42 -19.23 -3.48
C LEU A 472 -8.99 -20.16 -4.56
N ALA A 473 -10.28 -19.99 -4.89
CA ALA A 473 -10.98 -20.73 -5.93
C ALA A 473 -12.01 -19.80 -6.58
N ALA A 474 -12.18 -19.93 -7.89
CA ALA A 474 -13.10 -19.09 -8.63
C ALA A 474 -14.53 -19.30 -8.13
N THR A 475 -15.28 -18.21 -7.99
CA THR A 475 -16.67 -18.24 -7.54
C THR A 475 -17.61 -18.43 -8.73
N ASP A 476 -18.69 -19.14 -8.47
CA ASP A 476 -19.82 -19.40 -9.37
C ASP A 476 -21.01 -18.68 -8.76
N PHE A 477 -21.67 -17.79 -9.52
CA PHE A 477 -22.73 -16.92 -9.03
C PHE A 477 -24.00 -17.69 -8.68
N GLU A 478 -24.29 -18.76 -9.42
CA GLU A 478 -25.46 -19.63 -9.28
C GLU A 478 -25.34 -20.57 -8.08
N ASN A 479 -24.11 -20.88 -7.68
CA ASN A 479 -23.79 -21.68 -6.50
C ASN A 479 -22.90 -20.91 -5.50
N PRO A 480 -23.42 -19.83 -4.90
CA PRO A 480 -22.65 -18.98 -4.03
C PRO A 480 -22.25 -19.73 -2.77
N THR A 481 -21.02 -19.52 -2.34
CA THR A 481 -20.46 -20.20 -1.18
C THR A 481 -20.19 -19.25 -0.01
N ASP A 482 -20.51 -17.97 -0.15
CA ASP A 482 -20.41 -16.99 0.91
C ASP A 482 -21.20 -17.42 2.16
N THR A 483 -20.70 -16.96 3.31
CA THR A 483 -21.25 -17.29 4.63
C THR A 483 -21.42 -16.05 5.49
N GLY A 484 -20.82 -14.92 5.11
CA GLY A 484 -21.00 -13.62 5.74
C GLY A 484 -22.33 -12.97 5.37
N GLY A 485 -22.87 -12.10 6.24
CA GLY A 485 -24.11 -11.38 5.94
C GLY A 485 -25.31 -12.31 5.75
N THR A 486 -25.83 -12.39 4.52
CA THR A 486 -26.90 -13.30 4.13
C THR A 486 -26.31 -14.44 3.30
N PRO A 487 -26.12 -15.64 3.86
CA PRO A 487 -25.45 -16.72 3.14
C PRO A 487 -26.10 -17.04 1.80
N GLY A 488 -25.27 -17.09 0.77
CA GLY A 488 -25.65 -17.35 -0.61
C GLY A 488 -26.17 -16.12 -1.35
N ASP A 489 -25.79 -14.90 -0.95
CA ASP A 489 -26.20 -13.65 -1.60
C ASP A 489 -25.15 -13.07 -2.55
N ASN A 490 -24.04 -13.78 -2.81
CA ASN A 490 -22.91 -13.35 -3.63
C ASN A 490 -22.14 -12.15 -3.06
N VAL A 491 -22.29 -11.88 -1.76
CA VAL A 491 -21.57 -10.81 -1.04
C VAL A 491 -20.65 -11.41 0.03
N TYR A 492 -19.36 -11.41 -0.27
CA TYR A 492 -18.33 -11.93 0.63
C TYR A 492 -17.81 -10.84 1.56
N LEU A 493 -17.66 -11.16 2.85
CA LEU A 493 -17.15 -10.26 3.88
C LEU A 493 -15.78 -10.73 4.38
N VAL A 494 -14.75 -9.92 4.09
CA VAL A 494 -13.33 -10.25 4.34
C VAL A 494 -12.74 -9.30 5.37
N GLU A 495 -12.21 -9.83 6.48
CA GLU A 495 -11.63 -9.02 7.56
C GLU A 495 -10.10 -8.87 7.37
N VAL A 496 -9.70 -7.66 6.98
CA VAL A 496 -8.30 -7.31 6.69
C VAL A 496 -7.66 -6.63 7.88
N ARG A 497 -6.42 -7.04 8.17
CA ARG A 497 -5.51 -6.43 9.15
C ARG A 497 -4.37 -5.72 8.42
N VAL A 498 -4.11 -4.48 8.82
CA VAL A 498 -2.93 -3.71 8.40
C VAL A 498 -2.09 -3.39 9.63
N THR A 499 -0.78 -3.62 9.56
CA THR A 499 0.17 -3.35 10.64
C THR A 499 1.29 -2.43 10.12
N ASP A 500 1.56 -1.34 10.83
CA ASP A 500 2.67 -0.43 10.54
C ASP A 500 4.03 -1.01 10.97
N ALA A 501 5.12 -0.25 10.79
CA ALA A 501 6.46 -0.71 11.11
C ALA A 501 6.72 -0.75 12.63
N ALA A 502 6.03 0.07 13.40
CA ALA A 502 6.11 0.14 14.86
C ALA A 502 5.18 -0.87 15.58
N GLY A 503 4.34 -1.57 14.82
CA GLY A 503 3.45 -2.64 15.28
C GLY A 503 2.03 -2.21 15.65
N ALA A 504 1.59 -0.98 15.43
CA ALA A 504 0.16 -0.67 15.60
C ALA A 504 -0.66 -1.23 14.44
N VAL A 505 -1.92 -1.50 14.74
CA VAL A 505 -2.78 -2.35 13.93
C VAL A 505 -4.12 -1.68 13.69
N ALA A 506 -4.58 -1.73 12.44
CA ALA A 506 -5.95 -1.48 12.07
C ALA A 506 -6.59 -2.73 11.48
N ILE A 507 -7.88 -2.89 11.73
CA ILE A 507 -8.71 -3.98 11.21
C ILE A 507 -9.95 -3.37 10.59
N ASN A 508 -10.31 -3.80 9.39
CA ASN A 508 -11.55 -3.39 8.73
C ASN A 508 -12.10 -4.53 7.86
N THR A 509 -13.43 -4.59 7.73
CA THR A 509 -14.11 -5.58 6.90
C THR A 509 -14.37 -5.00 5.52
N MET A 510 -13.88 -5.66 4.49
CA MET A 510 -14.11 -5.35 3.08
C MET A 510 -15.30 -6.15 2.55
N THR A 511 -16.00 -5.59 1.58
CA THR A 511 -17.09 -6.26 0.86
C THR A 511 -16.63 -6.58 -0.56
N VAL A 512 -16.80 -7.83 -0.98
CA VAL A 512 -16.54 -8.30 -2.34
C VAL A 512 -17.84 -8.86 -2.92
N THR A 513 -18.32 -8.27 -4.01
CA THR A 513 -19.56 -8.70 -4.69
C THR A 513 -19.21 -9.40 -6.00
N VAL A 514 -19.75 -10.61 -6.18
CA VAL A 514 -19.64 -11.36 -7.43
C VAL A 514 -20.83 -11.02 -8.33
N ASN A 515 -20.58 -10.64 -9.58
CA ASN A 515 -21.63 -10.39 -10.56
C ASN A 515 -21.86 -11.65 -11.43
N ASN A 516 -23.12 -11.87 -11.78
CA ASN A 516 -23.53 -12.91 -12.73
C ASN A 516 -23.03 -12.59 -14.16
N VAL A 517 -22.54 -13.60 -14.87
CA VAL A 517 -22.18 -13.53 -16.29
C VAL A 517 -23.04 -14.51 -17.08
N THR A 518 -23.85 -13.98 -18.01
CA THR A 518 -24.69 -14.77 -18.90
C THR A 518 -23.96 -15.19 -20.18
N ALA A 519 -24.32 -16.35 -20.73
CA ALA A 519 -23.90 -16.82 -22.06
C ALA A 519 -25.08 -16.95 -23.03
N THR A 520 -24.81 -17.16 -24.32
CA THR A 520 -25.86 -17.34 -25.35
C THR A 520 -25.74 -18.65 -26.09
N ILE A 521 -26.88 -19.28 -26.41
CA ILE A 521 -26.99 -20.49 -27.27
C ILE A 521 -27.81 -20.11 -28.50
N SER A 522 -27.35 -20.42 -29.71
CA SER A 522 -28.04 -20.04 -30.94
C SER A 522 -27.82 -21.02 -32.08
N GLY A 523 -28.72 -20.97 -33.06
CA GLY A 523 -28.65 -21.78 -34.27
C GLY A 523 -29.75 -21.41 -35.27
N THR A 524 -29.86 -22.21 -36.33
CA THR A 524 -30.80 -21.99 -37.41
C THR A 524 -31.58 -23.25 -37.78
N VAL A 525 -32.81 -23.07 -38.24
CA VAL A 525 -33.63 -24.13 -38.85
C VAL A 525 -33.77 -23.85 -40.34
N PHE A 526 -33.39 -24.80 -41.19
CA PHE A 526 -33.42 -24.61 -42.63
C PHE A 526 -33.62 -25.89 -43.43
N VAL A 527 -34.05 -25.73 -44.68
CA VAL A 527 -34.13 -26.84 -45.64
C VAL A 527 -32.76 -27.12 -46.24
N ASP A 528 -32.20 -28.28 -45.96
CA ASP A 528 -30.94 -28.76 -46.53
C ASP A 528 -31.23 -29.56 -47.81
N ALA A 529 -31.20 -28.84 -48.95
CA ALA A 529 -31.60 -29.39 -50.23
C ALA A 529 -30.56 -30.37 -50.79
N ASN A 530 -29.27 -30.11 -50.51
CA ASN A 530 -28.17 -30.92 -51.03
C ASN A 530 -27.61 -31.93 -50.02
N GLN A 531 -28.14 -31.93 -48.80
CA GLN A 531 -27.85 -32.85 -47.69
C GLN A 531 -26.41 -32.77 -47.18
N ASN A 532 -25.83 -31.57 -47.15
CA ASN A 532 -24.46 -31.34 -46.70
C ASN A 532 -24.37 -30.88 -45.22
N GLY A 533 -25.49 -30.59 -44.57
CA GLY A 533 -25.55 -30.10 -43.18
C GLY A 533 -25.15 -28.63 -43.00
N LEU A 534 -25.00 -27.86 -44.08
CA LEU A 534 -24.60 -26.45 -44.08
C LEU A 534 -25.67 -25.62 -44.77
N PHE A 535 -25.98 -24.44 -44.23
CA PHE A 535 -26.93 -23.55 -44.89
C PHE A 535 -26.31 -22.85 -46.12
N ASP A 536 -26.71 -23.29 -47.32
CA ASP A 536 -26.25 -22.72 -48.59
C ASP A 536 -27.16 -21.57 -49.04
N GLY A 537 -26.85 -20.37 -48.53
CA GLY A 537 -27.56 -19.13 -48.86
C GLY A 537 -27.71 -18.93 -50.38
N GLY A 538 -28.97 -18.88 -50.84
CA GLY A 538 -29.34 -18.69 -52.24
C GLY A 538 -29.85 -19.94 -52.96
N ALA A 539 -29.51 -21.15 -52.49
CA ALA A 539 -30.12 -22.40 -52.96
C ALA A 539 -31.18 -22.92 -51.96
N GLU A 540 -30.96 -22.64 -50.68
CA GLU A 540 -31.75 -23.16 -49.57
C GLU A 540 -32.58 -22.07 -48.89
N SER A 541 -33.61 -22.49 -48.16
CA SER A 541 -34.49 -21.57 -47.44
C SER A 541 -34.50 -21.93 -45.97
N ALA A 542 -34.30 -20.91 -45.15
CA ALA A 542 -34.54 -21.00 -43.73
C ALA A 542 -36.04 -21.13 -43.43
N ILE A 543 -36.36 -21.69 -42.27
CA ILE A 543 -37.74 -21.97 -41.85
C ILE A 543 -38.07 -21.13 -40.63
N ASP A 544 -38.88 -20.09 -40.84
CA ASP A 544 -39.46 -19.30 -39.75
C ASP A 544 -40.70 -19.99 -39.16
N GLY A 545 -40.97 -19.74 -37.88
CA GLY A 545 -42.13 -20.22 -37.14
C GLY A 545 -41.97 -21.59 -36.48
N VAL A 546 -40.74 -22.10 -36.38
CA VAL A 546 -40.41 -23.39 -35.74
C VAL A 546 -40.16 -23.17 -34.25
N LEU A 547 -40.82 -23.95 -33.40
CA LEU A 547 -40.63 -23.87 -31.95
C LEU A 547 -39.38 -24.63 -31.54
N ILE A 548 -38.46 -23.93 -30.87
CA ILE A 548 -37.26 -24.48 -30.23
C ILE A 548 -37.40 -24.35 -28.72
N GLU A 549 -37.20 -25.43 -27.98
CA GLU A 549 -37.17 -25.45 -26.52
C GLU A 549 -35.73 -25.54 -26.01
N LEU A 550 -35.35 -24.65 -25.09
CA LEU A 550 -34.16 -24.81 -24.25
C LEU A 550 -34.55 -25.65 -23.02
N LEU A 551 -33.76 -26.68 -22.72
CA LEU A 551 -33.99 -27.62 -21.64
C LEU A 551 -32.74 -27.72 -20.75
N ASP A 552 -32.94 -28.09 -19.49
CA ASP A 552 -31.85 -28.46 -18.58
C ASP A 552 -31.21 -29.81 -18.94
N GLU A 553 -30.17 -30.21 -18.20
CA GLU A 553 -29.47 -31.49 -18.40
C GLU A 553 -30.39 -32.72 -18.25
N PHE A 554 -31.55 -32.58 -17.58
CA PHE A 554 -32.52 -33.64 -17.32
C PHE A 554 -33.70 -33.63 -18.31
N GLY A 555 -33.78 -32.64 -19.20
CA GLY A 555 -34.81 -32.50 -20.22
C GLY A 555 -36.06 -31.75 -19.75
N LEU A 556 -35.99 -30.94 -18.70
CA LEU A 556 -37.04 -30.00 -18.29
C LEU A 556 -36.90 -28.68 -19.05
N THR A 557 -38.00 -28.17 -19.61
CA THR A 557 -38.01 -26.90 -20.34
C THR A 557 -37.66 -25.73 -19.42
N LEU A 558 -36.60 -25.01 -19.79
CA LEU A 558 -36.15 -23.77 -19.17
C LEU A 558 -36.73 -22.56 -19.88
N ASP A 559 -36.68 -22.56 -21.22
CA ASP A 559 -37.19 -21.50 -22.07
C ASP A 559 -37.59 -22.04 -23.45
N SER A 560 -38.21 -21.20 -24.29
CA SER A 560 -38.53 -21.54 -25.67
C SER A 560 -38.48 -20.31 -26.58
N ASP A 561 -37.96 -20.49 -27.79
CA ASP A 561 -37.92 -19.49 -28.84
C ASP A 561 -38.64 -20.01 -30.09
N THR A 562 -39.11 -19.12 -30.95
CA THR A 562 -39.71 -19.48 -32.24
C THR A 562 -38.90 -18.85 -33.35
N THR A 563 -38.41 -19.67 -34.27
CA THR A 563 -37.51 -19.19 -35.31
C THR A 563 -38.09 -18.01 -36.09
N ALA A 564 -37.27 -17.00 -36.32
CA ALA A 564 -37.65 -15.80 -37.04
C ALA A 564 -36.45 -15.23 -37.80
N MET A 565 -36.71 -14.22 -38.64
CA MET A 565 -35.66 -13.47 -39.34
C MET A 565 -34.74 -14.37 -40.20
N GLY A 566 -35.31 -15.41 -40.81
CA GLY A 566 -34.53 -16.37 -41.59
C GLY A 566 -34.07 -17.57 -40.77
N GLY A 567 -34.99 -18.15 -39.99
CA GLY A 567 -34.85 -19.44 -39.30
C GLY A 567 -34.02 -19.41 -38.03
N VAL A 568 -33.62 -18.24 -37.52
CA VAL A 568 -32.72 -18.11 -36.38
C VAL A 568 -33.48 -18.26 -35.07
N TYR A 569 -32.87 -18.93 -34.08
CA TYR A 569 -33.29 -18.91 -32.69
C TYR A 569 -32.09 -18.59 -31.77
N ALA A 570 -32.36 -18.01 -30.59
CA ALA A 570 -31.33 -17.76 -29.59
C ALA A 570 -31.86 -17.74 -28.15
N PHE A 571 -31.04 -18.21 -27.22
CA PHE A 571 -31.30 -18.18 -25.78
C PHE A 571 -30.17 -17.46 -25.05
N GLU A 572 -30.52 -16.70 -24.01
CA GLU A 572 -29.59 -16.20 -23.00
C GLU A 572 -29.71 -17.13 -21.78
N VAL A 573 -28.57 -17.59 -21.26
CA VAL A 573 -28.53 -18.51 -20.13
C VAL A 573 -27.64 -17.97 -19.02
N ASP A 574 -28.08 -18.16 -17.79
CA ASP A 574 -27.39 -17.65 -16.61
C ASP A 574 -26.13 -18.46 -16.29
N ASP A 575 -26.19 -19.81 -16.30
CA ASP A 575 -25.01 -20.65 -16.03
C ASP A 575 -24.23 -20.92 -17.32
N GLU A 576 -23.08 -20.26 -17.46
CA GLU A 576 -22.19 -20.35 -18.62
C GLU A 576 -21.30 -21.61 -18.65
N PHE A 577 -21.38 -22.49 -17.65
CA PHE A 577 -20.66 -23.78 -17.57
C PHE A 577 -21.58 -25.00 -17.48
N ALA A 578 -22.89 -24.79 -17.51
CA ALA A 578 -23.88 -25.85 -17.45
C ALA A 578 -24.03 -26.65 -18.76
N THR A 579 -24.62 -27.84 -18.61
CA THR A 579 -25.11 -28.66 -19.70
C THR A 579 -26.57 -28.32 -20.01
N TYR A 580 -26.83 -27.97 -21.27
CA TYR A 580 -28.16 -27.67 -21.79
C TYR A 580 -28.54 -28.65 -22.89
N ARG A 581 -29.84 -28.74 -23.18
CA ARG A 581 -30.35 -29.36 -24.39
C ARG A 581 -31.23 -28.39 -25.15
N ILE A 582 -31.26 -28.56 -26.45
CA ILE A 582 -32.13 -27.81 -27.36
C ILE A 582 -32.96 -28.81 -28.14
N ARG A 583 -34.26 -28.54 -28.24
CA ARG A 583 -35.20 -29.43 -28.92
C ARG A 583 -36.05 -28.68 -29.93
N GLU A 584 -36.09 -29.20 -31.13
CA GLU A 584 -36.98 -28.73 -32.19
C GLU A 584 -38.35 -29.42 -32.10
N THR A 585 -39.40 -28.66 -32.37
CA THR A 585 -40.69 -29.21 -32.76
C THR A 585 -40.74 -29.32 -34.28
N GLN A 586 -40.57 -30.55 -34.79
CA GLN A 586 -40.63 -30.87 -36.22
C GLN A 586 -41.69 -30.04 -36.98
N PRO A 587 -41.29 -29.13 -37.88
CA PRO A 587 -42.22 -28.38 -38.70
C PRO A 587 -42.94 -29.27 -39.72
N THR A 588 -44.20 -28.98 -39.97
CA THR A 588 -45.01 -29.66 -40.98
C THR A 588 -44.75 -29.13 -42.40
N GLY A 589 -44.64 -30.04 -43.36
CA GLY A 589 -44.44 -29.72 -44.79
C GLY A 589 -43.05 -30.04 -45.34
N VAL A 590 -42.11 -30.26 -44.43
CA VAL A 590 -40.78 -30.83 -44.64
C VAL A 590 -40.69 -32.20 -43.97
N ALA A 591 -39.60 -32.92 -44.19
CA ALA A 591 -39.32 -34.18 -43.52
C ALA A 591 -38.05 -34.04 -42.65
N ASP A 592 -38.15 -34.55 -41.43
CA ASP A 592 -37.08 -34.56 -40.41
C ASP A 592 -35.68 -34.84 -41.00
N GLY A 593 -34.80 -33.86 -40.90
CA GLY A 593 -33.42 -33.95 -41.34
C GLY A 593 -32.46 -34.26 -40.20
N GLN A 594 -31.25 -33.72 -40.29
CA GLN A 594 -30.20 -33.96 -39.32
C GLN A 594 -30.06 -32.75 -38.39
N ALA A 595 -29.99 -33.01 -37.09
CA ALA A 595 -29.44 -32.03 -36.15
C ALA A 595 -27.91 -31.94 -36.29
N VAL A 596 -27.41 -30.73 -36.44
CA VAL A 596 -25.99 -30.42 -36.64
C VAL A 596 -25.49 -29.66 -35.42
N VAL A 597 -24.53 -30.27 -34.72
CA VAL A 597 -23.93 -29.65 -33.54
C VAL A 597 -22.98 -28.53 -33.97
N GLY A 598 -23.16 -27.37 -33.35
CA GLY A 598 -22.25 -26.24 -33.47
C GLY A 598 -20.99 -26.39 -32.61
N ASP A 599 -20.21 -25.32 -32.50
CA ASP A 599 -19.11 -25.22 -31.54
C ASP A 599 -19.22 -23.91 -30.74
N ALA A 600 -18.39 -23.78 -29.70
CA ALA A 600 -18.29 -22.55 -28.90
C ALA A 600 -17.53 -21.40 -29.62
N ASN A 601 -17.35 -21.46 -30.95
CA ASN A 601 -16.55 -20.50 -31.75
C ASN A 601 -17.10 -20.18 -33.16
N GLY A 602 -18.27 -20.70 -33.55
CA GLY A 602 -18.87 -20.50 -34.87
C GLY A 602 -18.27 -21.30 -36.04
N ASN A 603 -17.75 -22.52 -35.81
CA ASN A 603 -17.37 -23.43 -36.90
C ASN A 603 -18.23 -24.69 -36.90
N ASN A 604 -19.13 -24.79 -37.87
CA ASN A 604 -19.87 -26.00 -38.19
C ASN A 604 -18.89 -27.11 -38.64
N LEU A 605 -18.61 -28.08 -37.77
CA LEU A 605 -17.66 -29.17 -38.02
C LEU A 605 -18.40 -30.45 -38.43
N THR A 606 -18.21 -30.85 -39.69
CA THR A 606 -18.59 -32.18 -40.18
C THR A 606 -17.65 -33.25 -39.58
N GLY A 607 -17.93 -33.65 -38.33
CA GLY A 607 -17.28 -34.77 -37.65
C GLY A 607 -16.52 -34.36 -36.38
N GLU A 608 -17.14 -34.70 -35.23
CA GLU A 608 -16.66 -34.57 -33.84
C GLU A 608 -16.51 -33.13 -33.32
N ALA A 609 -17.65 -32.52 -32.93
CA ALA A 609 -17.67 -31.39 -32.01
C ALA A 609 -17.17 -31.82 -30.62
N VAL A 610 -16.45 -30.94 -29.92
CA VAL A 610 -15.80 -31.24 -28.63
C VAL A 610 -16.80 -31.11 -27.45
N ASP A 611 -17.82 -30.27 -27.59
CA ASP A 611 -18.64 -29.80 -26.46
C ASP A 611 -20.16 -30.08 -26.62
N GLY A 612 -20.57 -30.83 -27.65
CA GLY A 612 -21.97 -31.17 -27.89
C GLY A 612 -22.16 -32.48 -28.66
N PHE A 613 -23.35 -33.07 -28.55
CA PHE A 613 -23.74 -34.27 -29.30
C PHE A 613 -25.24 -34.31 -29.59
N VAL A 614 -25.59 -35.02 -30.67
CA VAL A 614 -26.98 -35.24 -31.10
C VAL A 614 -27.62 -36.36 -30.28
N LEU A 615 -28.74 -36.07 -29.61
CA LEU A 615 -29.55 -37.05 -28.88
C LEU A 615 -30.59 -37.71 -29.80
N SER A 616 -31.20 -36.90 -30.68
CA SER A 616 -32.11 -37.33 -31.75
C SER A 616 -32.09 -36.30 -32.88
N SER A 617 -32.72 -36.59 -34.01
CA SER A 617 -32.86 -35.62 -35.12
C SER A 617 -33.50 -34.29 -34.70
N ASN A 618 -34.31 -34.29 -33.64
CA ASN A 618 -34.97 -33.10 -33.09
C ASN A 618 -34.37 -32.66 -31.73
N GLU A 619 -33.27 -33.25 -31.23
CA GLU A 619 -32.73 -32.86 -29.91
C GLU A 619 -31.19 -32.97 -29.87
N MET A 620 -30.54 -31.91 -29.41
CA MET A 620 -29.10 -31.85 -29.17
C MET A 620 -28.80 -31.52 -27.72
N GLN A 621 -27.64 -31.96 -27.23
CA GLN A 621 -27.10 -31.58 -25.92
C GLN A 621 -25.75 -30.88 -26.11
N LEU A 622 -25.51 -29.81 -25.34
CA LEU A 622 -24.25 -29.08 -25.31
C LEU A 622 -23.83 -28.76 -23.88
N THR A 623 -22.54 -28.55 -23.66
CA THR A 623 -22.00 -28.01 -22.41
C THR A 623 -21.31 -26.69 -22.71
N LEU A 624 -21.74 -25.63 -22.03
CA LEU A 624 -21.10 -24.33 -22.18
C LEU A 624 -19.76 -24.30 -21.42
N THR A 625 -18.86 -23.43 -21.87
CA THR A 625 -17.49 -23.31 -21.33
C THR A 625 -17.11 -21.85 -21.04
N GLY A 626 -18.09 -21.01 -20.75
CA GLY A 626 -17.91 -19.56 -20.55
C GLY A 626 -17.89 -18.73 -21.85
N ILE A 627 -18.33 -19.32 -22.97
CA ILE A 627 -18.39 -18.68 -24.29
C ILE A 627 -19.72 -19.01 -24.95
N ALA A 628 -20.23 -18.10 -25.77
CA ALA A 628 -21.40 -18.30 -26.60
C ALA A 628 -21.28 -19.56 -27.49
N ALA A 629 -22.37 -20.32 -27.54
CA ALA A 629 -22.57 -21.44 -28.44
C ALA A 629 -23.40 -20.99 -29.64
N SER A 630 -22.90 -21.21 -30.85
CA SER A 630 -23.60 -20.88 -32.10
C SER A 630 -23.57 -22.05 -33.07
N ASP A 631 -24.34 -21.95 -34.16
CA ASP A 631 -24.44 -22.94 -35.25
C ASP A 631 -24.97 -24.31 -34.80
N TYR A 632 -25.82 -24.32 -33.76
CA TYR A 632 -26.57 -25.51 -33.39
C TYR A 632 -27.80 -25.64 -34.30
N ASP A 633 -27.58 -26.13 -35.51
CA ASP A 633 -28.58 -26.09 -36.56
C ASP A 633 -29.48 -27.33 -36.60
N PHE A 634 -30.75 -27.15 -36.97
CA PHE A 634 -31.65 -28.23 -37.34
C PHE A 634 -31.89 -28.18 -38.84
N THR A 635 -31.50 -29.26 -39.53
CA THR A 635 -31.73 -29.36 -40.97
C THR A 635 -33.00 -30.13 -41.28
N GLU A 636 -33.65 -29.75 -42.37
CA GLU A 636 -34.90 -30.32 -42.82
C GLU A 636 -34.80 -30.76 -44.29
N TYR A 637 -35.38 -31.91 -44.61
CA TYR A 637 -35.46 -32.34 -46.00
C TYR A 637 -36.71 -31.79 -46.68
N GLY A 638 -36.48 -30.92 -47.66
CA GLY A 638 -37.54 -30.42 -48.51
C GLY A 638 -38.17 -31.54 -49.34
N GLN A 639 -39.48 -31.50 -49.49
CA GLN A 639 -40.22 -32.50 -50.25
C GLN A 639 -40.38 -32.08 -51.71
N ALA A 640 -40.64 -33.04 -52.61
CA ALA A 640 -41.02 -32.75 -53.99
C ALA A 640 -42.44 -32.15 -54.07
N ILE A 641 -42.71 -31.38 -55.13
CA ILE A 641 -44.05 -30.83 -55.42
C ILE A 641 -45.06 -31.96 -55.62
N GLN A 642 -46.26 -31.78 -55.06
CA GLN A 642 -47.40 -32.69 -55.19
C GLN A 642 -48.64 -31.94 -55.68
N SER A 643 -49.61 -32.68 -56.23
CA SER A 643 -50.92 -32.11 -56.60
C SER A 643 -51.58 -31.51 -55.35
N GLY A 644 -52.04 -30.26 -55.46
CA GLY A 644 -52.53 -29.49 -54.34
C GLY A 644 -51.56 -28.39 -53.84
N ASP A 645 -50.30 -28.39 -54.27
CA ASP A 645 -49.32 -27.43 -53.75
C ASP A 645 -49.27 -26.10 -54.53
N THR A 646 -49.72 -26.09 -55.80
CA THR A 646 -49.76 -24.88 -56.65
C THR A 646 -51.10 -24.72 -57.34
N ALA A 647 -51.28 -23.59 -58.01
CA ALA A 647 -52.36 -23.43 -58.97
C ALA A 647 -51.86 -22.72 -60.22
N THR A 648 -52.38 -23.13 -61.38
CA THR A 648 -52.04 -22.52 -62.66
C THR A 648 -52.48 -21.05 -62.74
N ILE A 649 -51.87 -20.29 -63.66
CA ILE A 649 -52.21 -18.87 -63.89
C ILE A 649 -53.70 -18.61 -64.19
N GLY A 650 -54.43 -19.64 -64.64
CA GLY A 650 -55.87 -19.58 -64.88
C GLY A 650 -56.70 -19.62 -63.60
N PHE A 651 -56.24 -20.31 -62.55
CA PHE A 651 -56.92 -20.32 -61.24
C PHE A 651 -56.89 -18.93 -60.61
N TRP A 652 -55.70 -18.35 -60.49
CA TRP A 652 -55.49 -17.04 -59.86
C TRP A 652 -56.24 -15.90 -60.55
N GLN A 653 -56.55 -16.05 -61.85
CA GLN A 653 -57.37 -15.11 -62.62
C GLN A 653 -58.89 -15.26 -62.42
N ASN A 654 -59.35 -16.46 -62.06
CA ASN A 654 -60.77 -16.76 -61.96
C ASN A 654 -61.37 -16.22 -60.64
N LYS A 655 -62.70 -16.37 -60.46
CA LYS A 655 -63.40 -15.83 -59.28
C LYS A 655 -62.90 -16.40 -57.95
N ASN A 656 -62.46 -17.65 -57.93
CA ASN A 656 -62.00 -18.32 -56.71
C ASN A 656 -60.59 -17.85 -56.33
N GLY A 657 -59.66 -17.79 -57.30
CA GLY A 657 -58.31 -17.29 -57.05
C GLY A 657 -58.31 -15.82 -56.62
N GLN A 658 -59.13 -14.98 -57.24
CA GLN A 658 -59.26 -13.57 -56.85
C GLN A 658 -59.82 -13.40 -55.44
N ALA A 659 -60.83 -14.21 -55.06
CA ALA A 659 -61.36 -14.20 -53.71
C ALA A 659 -60.33 -14.68 -52.67
N LEU A 660 -59.50 -15.67 -53.02
CA LEU A 660 -58.43 -16.13 -52.13
C LEU A 660 -57.35 -15.06 -51.93
N ILE A 661 -56.93 -14.37 -52.99
CA ILE A 661 -55.96 -13.27 -52.90
C ILE A 661 -56.47 -12.18 -51.93
N GLU A 662 -57.74 -11.76 -52.07
CA GLU A 662 -58.36 -10.78 -51.17
C GLU A 662 -58.34 -11.22 -49.68
N LEU A 663 -58.47 -12.53 -49.41
CA LEU A 663 -58.40 -13.07 -48.04
C LEU A 663 -56.99 -13.01 -47.43
N GLY A 664 -55.93 -12.81 -48.23
CA GLY A 664 -54.56 -12.66 -47.74
C GLY A 664 -54.30 -11.37 -46.96
N GLY A 665 -55.15 -10.36 -47.15
CA GLY A 665 -55.15 -9.11 -46.39
C GLY A 665 -53.78 -8.41 -46.32
N ALA A 666 -53.55 -7.70 -45.21
CA ALA A 666 -52.31 -6.94 -44.99
C ALA A 666 -51.05 -7.84 -44.87
N GLN A 667 -51.21 -9.10 -44.46
CA GLN A 667 -50.08 -10.05 -44.32
C GLN A 667 -49.50 -10.39 -45.69
N LEU A 668 -50.35 -10.66 -46.69
CA LEU A 668 -49.91 -10.90 -48.06
C LEU A 668 -49.15 -9.69 -48.61
N VAL A 669 -49.70 -8.49 -48.43
CA VAL A 669 -49.09 -7.24 -48.90
C VAL A 669 -47.73 -6.99 -48.26
N SER A 670 -47.65 -7.13 -46.93
CA SER A 670 -46.39 -6.97 -46.20
C SER A 670 -45.35 -7.98 -46.66
N TRP A 671 -45.73 -9.25 -46.81
CA TRP A 671 -44.81 -10.30 -47.26
C TRP A 671 -44.28 -10.04 -48.68
N MET A 672 -45.15 -9.61 -49.60
CA MET A 672 -44.75 -9.29 -50.97
C MET A 672 -43.82 -8.08 -51.05
N ASN A 673 -44.11 -7.00 -50.32
CA ASN A 673 -43.25 -5.81 -50.30
C ASN A 673 -41.87 -6.11 -49.71
N ILE A 674 -41.80 -6.96 -48.68
CA ILE A 674 -40.54 -7.32 -48.02
C ILE A 674 -39.69 -8.22 -48.92
N ASN A 675 -40.27 -9.27 -49.49
CA ASN A 675 -39.49 -10.30 -50.18
C ASN A 675 -39.24 -9.99 -51.66
N PHE A 676 -40.06 -9.15 -52.28
CA PHE A 676 -40.06 -8.92 -53.73
C PHE A 676 -40.02 -7.43 -54.09
N SER A 677 -39.28 -6.63 -53.32
CA SER A 677 -39.20 -5.17 -53.46
C SER A 677 -38.63 -4.67 -54.80
N ASN A 678 -37.80 -5.44 -55.49
CA ASN A 678 -37.26 -5.02 -56.78
C ASN A 678 -38.29 -5.17 -57.90
N ILE A 679 -39.20 -6.14 -57.76
CA ILE A 679 -40.27 -6.42 -58.72
C ILE A 679 -41.50 -5.53 -58.47
N PHE A 680 -41.87 -5.34 -57.20
CA PHE A 680 -43.09 -4.62 -56.83
C PHE A 680 -42.87 -3.27 -56.15
N GLY A 681 -41.62 -2.85 -55.89
CA GLY A 681 -41.32 -1.56 -55.28
C GLY A 681 -41.98 -1.36 -53.90
N SER A 682 -42.50 -0.16 -53.69
CA SER A 682 -43.37 0.20 -52.55
C SER A 682 -44.84 0.29 -52.98
N THR A 683 -45.18 -0.34 -54.10
CA THR A 683 -46.37 0.02 -54.87
C THR A 683 -47.66 -0.42 -54.19
N PHE A 684 -47.60 -1.36 -53.25
CA PHE A 684 -48.70 -1.64 -52.33
C PHE A 684 -48.52 -0.79 -51.07
N SER A 685 -49.32 0.28 -50.90
CA SER A 685 -49.18 1.23 -49.78
C SER A 685 -49.57 0.61 -48.43
N ASP A 686 -48.84 0.92 -47.37
CA ASP A 686 -49.12 0.53 -45.96
C ASP A 686 -50.20 1.40 -45.27
N GLY A 687 -50.96 2.18 -46.05
CA GLY A 687 -51.80 3.26 -45.57
C GLY A 687 -53.23 2.85 -45.18
N ALA A 688 -53.42 2.57 -43.89
CA ALA A 688 -54.69 2.49 -43.15
C ALA A 688 -56.00 2.86 -43.90
N GLY A 689 -56.65 1.87 -44.55
CA GLY A 689 -58.10 1.91 -44.76
C GLY A 689 -58.69 1.45 -46.10
N GLY A 690 -57.94 0.84 -47.02
CA GLY A 690 -58.45 0.18 -48.23
C GLY A 690 -58.17 -1.34 -48.23
N ASP A 691 -58.92 -2.15 -48.99
CA ASP A 691 -58.62 -3.58 -49.15
C ASP A 691 -57.33 -3.75 -49.99
N ASP A 692 -56.17 -3.69 -49.34
CA ASP A 692 -54.85 -3.67 -50.03
C ASP A 692 -54.55 -4.99 -50.76
N ALA A 693 -55.11 -6.12 -50.29
CA ALA A 693 -55.05 -7.40 -51.01
C ALA A 693 -55.91 -7.41 -52.30
N ALA A 694 -56.93 -6.55 -52.39
CA ALA A 694 -57.68 -6.37 -53.64
C ALA A 694 -56.85 -5.65 -54.70
N GLU A 695 -55.84 -4.86 -54.31
CA GLU A 695 -54.86 -4.29 -55.24
C GLU A 695 -53.95 -5.36 -55.82
N VAL A 696 -53.45 -6.28 -54.99
CA VAL A 696 -52.70 -7.47 -55.43
C VAL A 696 -53.54 -8.30 -56.41
N ALA A 697 -54.82 -8.55 -56.10
CA ALA A 697 -55.74 -9.29 -56.96
C ALA A 697 -55.98 -8.59 -58.32
N ARG A 698 -56.20 -7.27 -58.29
CA ARG A 698 -56.36 -6.42 -59.48
C ARG A 698 -55.09 -6.43 -60.34
N LEU A 699 -53.93 -6.26 -59.71
CA LEU A 699 -52.63 -6.25 -60.38
C LEU A 699 -52.39 -7.57 -61.12
N TYR A 700 -52.63 -8.72 -60.46
CA TYR A 700 -52.54 -10.03 -61.10
C TYR A 700 -53.38 -10.11 -62.37
N LYS A 701 -54.65 -9.67 -62.28
CA LYS A 701 -55.64 -9.82 -63.35
C LYS A 701 -55.42 -8.86 -64.51
N ASP A 702 -55.04 -7.62 -64.24
CA ASP A 702 -54.97 -6.55 -65.23
C ASP A 702 -53.58 -6.45 -65.87
N GLU A 703 -52.51 -6.56 -65.09
CA GLU A 703 -51.15 -6.37 -65.58
C GLU A 703 -50.50 -7.70 -65.99
N PHE A 704 -50.42 -8.65 -65.06
CA PHE A 704 -49.73 -9.93 -65.28
C PHE A 704 -50.50 -10.85 -66.23
N PHE A 705 -51.83 -10.92 -66.10
CA PHE A 705 -52.65 -11.79 -66.94
C PHE A 705 -53.15 -11.14 -68.24
N ARG A 706 -53.56 -9.86 -68.29
CA ARG A 706 -54.17 -9.29 -69.52
C ARG A 706 -53.20 -8.54 -70.43
N LYS A 707 -52.32 -7.71 -69.86
CA LYS A 707 -51.40 -6.86 -70.63
C LYS A 707 -50.11 -7.60 -71.00
N LYS A 708 -49.41 -8.21 -70.03
CA LYS A 708 -48.11 -8.86 -70.25
C LYS A 708 -48.17 -10.23 -70.96
N LEU A 709 -49.36 -10.82 -71.16
CA LEU A 709 -49.58 -11.99 -72.05
C LEU A 709 -49.38 -11.69 -73.55
N GLN A 710 -49.14 -10.44 -73.94
CA GLN A 710 -48.95 -10.05 -75.35
C GLN A 710 -47.49 -10.16 -75.83
N GLY A 711 -46.54 -10.50 -74.94
CA GLY A 711 -45.11 -10.77 -75.24
C GLY A 711 -44.78 -12.26 -75.45
N SER A 712 -43.50 -12.60 -75.65
CA SER A 712 -43.05 -13.96 -76.00
C SER A 712 -43.00 -14.97 -74.84
N SER A 713 -42.93 -14.54 -73.58
CA SER A 713 -42.89 -15.40 -72.38
C SER A 713 -43.90 -14.95 -71.31
N LYS A 714 -44.53 -15.90 -70.61
CA LYS A 714 -45.57 -15.66 -69.57
C LYS A 714 -44.98 -15.56 -68.15
N VAL A 715 -43.69 -15.30 -68.04
CA VAL A 715 -42.90 -15.50 -66.83
C VAL A 715 -43.43 -14.72 -65.63
N ASP A 716 -43.88 -13.47 -65.83
CA ASP A 716 -44.32 -12.59 -64.76
C ASP A 716 -45.59 -13.18 -64.08
N ALA A 717 -46.53 -13.69 -64.88
CA ALA A 717 -47.76 -14.31 -64.36
C ALA A 717 -47.47 -15.66 -63.68
N GLN A 718 -46.48 -16.40 -64.17
CA GLN A 718 -46.04 -17.68 -63.59
C GLN A 718 -45.32 -17.47 -62.25
N PHE A 719 -44.42 -16.48 -62.18
CA PHE A 719 -43.76 -16.04 -60.96
C PHE A 719 -44.79 -15.65 -59.90
N MET A 720 -45.73 -14.77 -60.26
CA MET A 720 -46.74 -14.29 -59.33
C MET A 720 -47.70 -15.40 -58.87
N ALA A 721 -48.08 -16.33 -59.76
CA ALA A 721 -48.87 -17.50 -59.37
C ALA A 721 -48.14 -18.39 -58.34
N LEU A 722 -46.82 -18.56 -58.50
CA LEU A 722 -46.02 -19.34 -57.58
C LEU A 722 -45.77 -18.60 -56.26
N ALA A 723 -45.55 -17.29 -56.29
CA ALA A 723 -45.44 -16.45 -55.10
C ALA A 723 -46.74 -16.49 -54.27
N LEU A 724 -47.90 -16.37 -54.92
CA LEU A 724 -49.20 -16.50 -54.26
C LEU A 724 -49.41 -17.92 -53.69
N SER A 725 -49.04 -18.96 -54.43
CA SER A 725 -49.08 -20.34 -53.93
C SER A 725 -48.18 -20.51 -52.71
N THR A 726 -46.98 -19.92 -52.72
CA THR A 726 -46.02 -19.92 -51.60
C THR A 726 -46.61 -19.30 -50.34
N PHE A 727 -47.23 -18.13 -50.47
CA PHE A 727 -47.89 -17.47 -49.34
C PHE A 727 -49.07 -18.27 -48.79
N PHE A 728 -50.00 -18.70 -49.65
CA PHE A 728 -51.27 -19.27 -49.23
C PHE A 728 -51.18 -20.72 -48.74
N THR A 729 -50.15 -21.46 -49.14
CA THR A 729 -49.92 -22.83 -48.65
C THR A 729 -49.13 -22.86 -47.33
N SER A 730 -48.50 -21.76 -46.92
CA SER A 730 -47.87 -21.64 -45.62
C SER A 730 -48.83 -21.03 -44.61
N SER A 731 -49.13 -21.79 -43.55
CA SER A 731 -49.91 -21.29 -42.41
C SER A 731 -49.10 -20.33 -41.54
N ASN A 732 -47.76 -20.39 -41.57
CA ASN A 732 -46.89 -19.40 -40.92
C ASN A 732 -46.95 -18.05 -41.64
N LEU A 733 -47.00 -18.04 -42.97
CA LEU A 733 -47.09 -16.80 -43.76
C LEU A 733 -48.52 -16.23 -43.80
N SER A 734 -49.52 -17.07 -44.06
CA SER A 734 -50.92 -16.64 -44.25
C SER A 734 -51.74 -16.54 -42.96
N GLY A 735 -51.16 -16.91 -41.81
CA GLY A 735 -51.80 -16.83 -40.50
C GLY A 735 -52.97 -17.81 -40.32
N GLY A 736 -53.07 -18.86 -41.14
CA GLY A 736 -54.16 -19.83 -41.04
C GLY A 736 -54.22 -20.85 -42.18
N ASN A 737 -55.36 -21.54 -42.30
CA ASN A 737 -55.58 -22.63 -43.26
C ASN A 737 -56.67 -22.31 -44.29
N THR A 738 -56.73 -21.04 -44.71
CA THR A 738 -57.82 -20.53 -45.56
C THR A 738 -57.79 -21.11 -46.97
N ALA A 739 -56.59 -21.42 -47.49
CA ALA A 739 -56.41 -21.96 -48.83
C ALA A 739 -56.87 -23.43 -48.98
N ALA A 740 -56.93 -24.22 -47.90
CA ALA A 740 -57.36 -25.62 -47.99
C ALA A 740 -58.80 -25.80 -48.50
N VAL A 741 -59.69 -24.84 -48.24
CA VAL A 741 -61.07 -24.86 -48.79
C VAL A 741 -61.09 -24.73 -50.31
N TYR A 742 -60.03 -24.18 -50.90
CA TYR A 742 -59.84 -24.02 -52.34
C TYR A 742 -59.10 -25.20 -52.98
N GLY A 743 -58.68 -26.20 -52.19
CA GLY A 743 -58.00 -27.41 -52.66
C GLY A 743 -56.50 -27.44 -52.39
N PHE A 744 -55.92 -26.39 -51.80
CA PHE A 744 -54.50 -26.34 -51.51
C PHE A 744 -54.10 -27.23 -50.33
N ASN A 745 -52.93 -27.86 -50.42
CA ASN A 745 -52.25 -28.46 -49.28
C ASN A 745 -51.61 -27.34 -48.46
N VAL A 746 -52.07 -27.16 -47.23
CA VAL A 746 -51.51 -26.14 -46.32
C VAL A 746 -50.73 -26.82 -45.22
N THR A 747 -49.49 -26.39 -45.03
CA THR A 747 -48.60 -26.82 -43.94
C THR A 747 -48.03 -25.59 -43.25
N GLU A 748 -47.21 -25.74 -42.22
CA GLU A 748 -46.52 -24.59 -41.59
C GLU A 748 -45.60 -23.89 -42.61
N THR A 749 -44.80 -24.67 -43.33
CA THR A 749 -43.81 -24.14 -44.28
C THR A 749 -44.36 -23.82 -45.67
N GLY A 750 -45.51 -24.40 -46.05
CA GLY A 750 -46.08 -24.30 -47.40
C GLY A 750 -45.17 -24.83 -48.50
N ILE A 751 -45.43 -24.39 -49.73
CA ILE A 751 -44.64 -24.82 -50.90
C ILE A 751 -43.25 -24.16 -50.95
N GLY A 752 -43.00 -23.07 -50.21
CA GLY A 752 -41.73 -22.35 -50.22
C GLY A 752 -40.51 -23.23 -49.92
N THR A 753 -40.68 -24.25 -49.07
CA THR A 753 -39.64 -25.22 -48.68
C THR A 753 -39.57 -26.46 -49.57
N LYS A 754 -40.48 -26.63 -50.54
CA LYS A 754 -40.40 -27.75 -51.49
C LYS A 754 -39.20 -27.56 -52.41
N VAL A 755 -38.55 -28.67 -52.72
CA VAL A 755 -37.31 -28.70 -53.49
C VAL A 755 -37.58 -29.12 -54.93
N VAL A 756 -36.95 -28.40 -55.85
CA VAL A 756 -37.00 -28.66 -57.29
C VAL A 756 -35.60 -28.64 -57.88
N ASN A 757 -35.38 -29.47 -58.90
CA ASN A 757 -34.15 -29.42 -59.68
C ASN A 757 -34.29 -28.36 -60.77
N VAL A 758 -33.35 -27.41 -60.83
CA VAL A 758 -33.41 -26.31 -61.80
C VAL A 758 -33.11 -26.75 -63.25
N GLY A 759 -32.67 -27.99 -63.46
CA GLY A 759 -32.35 -28.51 -64.78
C GLY A 759 -31.33 -27.63 -65.52
N ALA A 760 -31.54 -27.37 -66.81
CA ALA A 760 -30.70 -26.46 -67.60
C ALA A 760 -31.10 -24.97 -67.46
N SER A 761 -31.88 -24.63 -66.43
CA SER A 761 -32.38 -23.28 -66.17
C SER A 761 -31.66 -22.61 -64.99
N GLY A 762 -30.54 -23.15 -64.52
CA GLY A 762 -29.83 -22.65 -63.34
C GLY A 762 -29.39 -21.20 -63.48
N ALA A 763 -28.97 -20.80 -64.69
CA ALA A 763 -28.59 -19.43 -65.00
C ALA A 763 -29.68 -18.39 -64.68
N ALA A 764 -30.96 -18.75 -64.77
CA ALA A 764 -32.08 -17.86 -64.44
C ALA A 764 -32.24 -17.62 -62.92
N PHE A 765 -31.54 -18.36 -62.08
CA PHE A 765 -31.63 -18.23 -60.62
C PHE A 765 -30.26 -18.03 -59.96
N ASN A 766 -29.23 -17.76 -60.77
CA ASN A 766 -27.83 -17.69 -60.32
C ASN A 766 -27.36 -18.98 -59.61
N LEU A 767 -27.85 -20.12 -60.07
CA LEU A 767 -27.53 -21.44 -59.54
C LEU A 767 -26.82 -22.30 -60.59
N PRO A 768 -26.00 -23.29 -60.19
CA PRO A 768 -25.48 -24.28 -61.12
C PRO A 768 -26.62 -25.05 -61.81
N ASP A 769 -26.46 -25.36 -63.09
CA ASP A 769 -27.39 -26.26 -63.77
C ASP A 769 -27.45 -27.61 -63.04
N HIS A 770 -28.64 -28.19 -62.99
CA HIS A 770 -28.97 -29.44 -62.30
C HIS A 770 -28.80 -29.42 -60.78
N SER A 771 -28.65 -28.24 -60.16
CA SER A 771 -28.75 -28.12 -58.70
C SER A 771 -30.18 -28.20 -58.21
N ASP A 772 -30.34 -28.63 -56.96
CA ASP A 772 -31.60 -28.62 -56.24
C ASP A 772 -31.73 -27.29 -55.49
N ALA A 773 -32.92 -26.72 -55.51
CA ALA A 773 -33.23 -25.46 -54.84
C ALA A 773 -34.64 -25.45 -54.30
N THR A 774 -34.85 -24.72 -53.21
CA THR A 774 -36.19 -24.49 -52.66
C THR A 774 -36.99 -23.51 -53.53
N ILE A 775 -38.31 -23.62 -53.53
CA ILE A 775 -39.15 -22.71 -54.32
C ILE A 775 -39.01 -21.25 -53.87
N MET A 776 -38.89 -21.00 -52.56
CA MET A 776 -38.69 -19.65 -52.06
C MET A 776 -37.33 -19.07 -52.49
N SER A 777 -36.25 -19.87 -52.50
CA SER A 777 -34.95 -19.40 -53.00
C SER A 777 -35.00 -19.06 -54.50
N LEU A 778 -35.74 -19.81 -55.31
CA LEU A 778 -35.98 -19.45 -56.71
C LEU A 778 -36.72 -18.11 -56.86
N LEU A 779 -37.76 -17.85 -56.06
CA LEU A 779 -38.51 -16.59 -56.11
C LEU A 779 -37.63 -15.40 -55.69
N LEU A 780 -36.83 -15.56 -54.62
CA LEU A 780 -35.90 -14.53 -54.15
C LEU A 780 -34.78 -14.27 -55.17
N ALA A 781 -34.24 -15.32 -55.79
CA ALA A 781 -33.23 -15.19 -56.84
C ALA A 781 -33.77 -14.39 -58.04
N THR A 782 -35.03 -14.62 -58.44
CA THR A 782 -35.70 -13.85 -59.49
C THR A 782 -35.88 -12.38 -59.11
N ASN A 783 -36.24 -12.08 -57.87
CA ASN A 783 -36.29 -10.70 -57.39
C ASN A 783 -34.91 -10.02 -57.40
N ASN A 784 -33.86 -10.72 -56.95
CA ASN A 784 -32.50 -10.19 -56.94
C ASN A 784 -31.90 -9.99 -58.34
N LEU A 785 -32.32 -10.81 -59.30
CA LEU A 785 -31.98 -10.68 -60.72
C LEU A 785 -32.93 -9.75 -61.49
N THR A 786 -33.75 -8.98 -60.77
CA THR A 786 -34.54 -7.89 -61.33
C THR A 786 -34.01 -6.59 -60.72
N GLY A 787 -33.60 -5.65 -61.57
CA GLY A 787 -33.21 -4.30 -61.18
C GLY A 787 -34.41 -3.54 -60.60
N ALA A 788 -34.15 -2.70 -59.60
CA ALA A 788 -35.16 -1.78 -59.12
C ALA A 788 -35.50 -0.78 -60.24
N ASP A 789 -36.79 -0.52 -60.43
CA ASP A 789 -37.28 0.39 -61.47
C ASP A 789 -36.63 1.78 -61.32
N THR A 790 -35.90 2.21 -62.36
CA THR A 790 -35.25 3.53 -62.40
C THR A 790 -35.94 4.50 -63.35
N ASP A 791 -37.06 4.09 -63.97
CA ASP A 791 -37.81 4.98 -64.85
C ASP A 791 -38.53 6.07 -64.03
N SER A 792 -38.53 7.29 -64.57
CA SER A 792 -39.19 8.46 -63.98
C SER A 792 -40.64 8.65 -64.49
N ASP A 793 -41.10 7.68 -65.26
CA ASP A 793 -42.41 7.52 -65.86
C ASP A 793 -43.44 7.10 -64.79
N ALA A 794 -44.34 8.02 -64.41
CA ALA A 794 -45.40 7.74 -63.43
C ALA A 794 -46.57 6.91 -64.00
N SER A 795 -46.40 6.20 -65.12
CA SER A 795 -47.49 5.48 -65.79
C SER A 795 -47.39 3.95 -65.72
N GLU A 796 -46.20 3.38 -65.48
CA GLU A 796 -46.01 1.96 -65.14
C GLU A 796 -44.88 1.79 -64.10
N ASP A 797 -45.24 1.86 -62.81
CA ASP A 797 -44.32 1.87 -61.64
C ASP A 797 -43.78 0.46 -61.26
N TYR A 798 -43.51 -0.41 -62.24
CA TYR A 798 -43.06 -1.80 -62.03
C TYR A 798 -42.08 -2.31 -63.10
N SER A 799 -40.97 -2.93 -62.66
CA SER A 799 -39.99 -3.57 -63.54
C SER A 799 -40.53 -4.82 -64.25
N HIS A 800 -40.00 -5.13 -65.44
CA HIS A 800 -40.16 -6.46 -66.02
C HIS A 800 -39.32 -7.45 -65.23
N VAL A 801 -39.86 -8.62 -64.86
CA VAL A 801 -39.04 -9.65 -64.17
C VAL A 801 -37.80 -9.99 -65.02
N TYR A 802 -36.60 -9.92 -64.45
CA TYR A 802 -35.29 -10.01 -65.14
C TYR A 802 -34.87 -8.82 -66.01
N ASP A 803 -35.50 -7.67 -65.90
CA ASP A 803 -34.92 -6.39 -66.33
C ASP A 803 -33.79 -6.06 -65.36
N LEU A 804 -32.55 -6.38 -65.72
CA LEU A 804 -31.40 -6.37 -64.81
C LEU A 804 -30.90 -4.95 -64.52
N ASP A 805 -31.01 -4.05 -65.50
CA ASP A 805 -30.58 -2.66 -65.37
C ASP A 805 -31.71 -1.68 -65.00
N GLY A 806 -32.96 -2.16 -64.99
CA GLY A 806 -34.13 -1.42 -64.50
C GLY A 806 -34.52 -0.28 -65.43
N ASP A 807 -34.24 -0.43 -66.73
CA ASP A 807 -34.50 0.58 -67.76
C ASP A 807 -35.85 0.40 -68.48
N GLY A 808 -36.59 -0.67 -68.13
CA GLY A 808 -37.89 -1.02 -68.69
C GLY A 808 -37.84 -1.74 -70.04
N ILE A 809 -36.65 -2.01 -70.60
CA ILE A 809 -36.45 -2.56 -71.95
C ILE A 809 -35.65 -3.87 -71.91
N LEU A 810 -36.34 -4.97 -72.21
CA LEU A 810 -35.69 -6.28 -72.24
C LEU A 810 -34.70 -6.46 -73.41
N ASP A 811 -33.43 -6.72 -73.11
CA ASP A 811 -32.40 -7.11 -74.06
C ASP A 811 -32.46 -8.61 -74.45
N ASP A 812 -31.52 -9.11 -75.24
CA ASP A 812 -31.52 -10.52 -75.68
C ASP A 812 -31.09 -11.50 -74.57
N TYR A 813 -30.24 -11.05 -73.63
CA TYR A 813 -29.79 -11.84 -72.49
C TYR A 813 -30.92 -11.98 -71.46
N GLU A 814 -31.60 -10.89 -71.12
CA GLU A 814 -32.73 -10.86 -70.19
C GLU A 814 -33.91 -11.69 -70.71
N LYS A 815 -34.20 -11.62 -72.02
CA LYS A 815 -35.19 -12.51 -72.66
C LYS A 815 -34.83 -13.99 -72.50
N SER A 816 -33.55 -14.34 -72.59
CA SER A 816 -33.09 -15.73 -72.43
C SER A 816 -33.31 -16.23 -71.00
N LEU A 817 -33.03 -15.41 -70.00
CA LEU A 817 -33.32 -15.72 -68.58
C LEU A 817 -34.82 -15.88 -68.35
N ARG A 818 -35.64 -15.00 -68.93
CA ARG A 818 -37.11 -15.06 -68.85
C ARG A 818 -37.68 -16.33 -69.49
N GLU A 819 -37.12 -16.80 -70.60
CA GLU A 819 -37.53 -18.06 -71.23
C GLU A 819 -37.21 -19.27 -70.36
N MET A 820 -36.01 -19.32 -69.78
CA MET A 820 -35.58 -20.36 -68.84
C MET A 820 -36.46 -20.39 -67.58
N ALA A 821 -36.67 -19.24 -66.94
CA ALA A 821 -37.54 -19.12 -65.78
C ALA A 821 -39.00 -19.47 -66.11
N ASN A 822 -39.53 -19.03 -67.25
CA ASN A 822 -40.88 -19.37 -67.68
C ASN A 822 -41.07 -20.89 -67.84
N PHE A 823 -40.08 -21.60 -68.37
CA PHE A 823 -40.12 -23.06 -68.50
C PHE A 823 -40.24 -23.72 -67.12
N LEU A 824 -39.34 -23.37 -66.19
CA LEU A 824 -39.33 -23.97 -64.86
C LEU A 824 -40.59 -23.62 -64.05
N TYR A 825 -40.99 -22.34 -64.00
CA TYR A 825 -42.19 -21.95 -63.27
C TYR A 825 -43.48 -22.53 -63.84
N SER A 826 -43.59 -22.68 -65.16
CA SER A 826 -44.74 -23.36 -65.77
C SER A 826 -44.78 -24.83 -65.34
N LEU A 827 -43.62 -25.52 -65.33
CA LEU A 827 -43.53 -26.90 -64.88
C LEU A 827 -43.95 -27.03 -63.40
N ILE A 828 -43.49 -26.13 -62.54
CA ILE A 828 -43.83 -26.11 -61.10
C ILE A 828 -45.34 -25.90 -60.90
N ASN A 829 -45.91 -24.88 -61.53
CA ASN A 829 -47.33 -24.54 -61.39
C ASN A 829 -48.26 -25.59 -62.00
N GLU A 830 -47.83 -26.32 -63.03
CA GLU A 830 -48.61 -27.42 -63.61
C GLU A 830 -48.48 -28.73 -62.82
N SER A 831 -47.31 -28.98 -62.22
CA SER A 831 -47.05 -30.22 -61.46
C SER A 831 -47.81 -30.25 -60.12
N GLY A 832 -48.04 -29.09 -59.52
CA GLY A 832 -48.75 -28.95 -58.26
C GLY A 832 -50.21 -28.52 -58.35
N ASP A 833 -50.76 -28.37 -59.57
CA ASP A 833 -52.08 -27.77 -59.82
C ASP A 833 -53.22 -28.48 -59.04
N ILE A 834 -54.21 -27.68 -58.64
CA ILE A 834 -55.44 -28.06 -57.90
C ILE A 834 -56.64 -28.37 -58.80
#